data_AF-A0A2H1W8Q3-F1
#
_entry.id   AF-A0A2H1W8Q3-F1
#
_cell.length_a   1.000
_cell.length_b   1.000
_cell.length_c   1.000
_cell.angle_alpha   90.00
_cell.angle_beta   90.00
_cell.angle_gamma   90.00
#
_symmetry.space_group_name_H-M   'P 1'
#
loop_
_entity.id
_entity.type
_entity.pdbx_description
1 polymer ?
#
loop_
_entity_poly.entity_id
_entity_poly.type
_entity_poly.pdbx_seq_one_letter_code
_entity_poly.pdbx_strand_id
1 'polypeptide(L)'
;VSTGLTVFLEYTDSRYFKIICPKGLTLDNSALPSFESQLRVSQVYFTDCPSPQSSYAEVLERLNVVVLDKLSLTNVSNLTAAHFAQLQHVLALELYKAALAPRALAALPQLQRLHLDSVRMAPGELRHLPHSLEKLDLVRMGTNVTAADLAALPHLAKLVVIDGPNVRVEMGPELRVLSLDMLDVVLPRELGPKLLNLTVLGWAELRPAPWLQCALESLDARFVKVEVLPAGWLQRCAALRSLRVEMAELPLRLEPGALRGAAKLEEIRLMSTALQYLPPGLLDDAPELKLLDLRHNRLLELPGGLFAKTNKLETLNLSSNQFTHSVLSSLTAVTSLVTLDVSRNNLHDSCGNKTDVIRGSSPLQYLTKLRELRLSKTNSSMICRDWRENMPHLKTLDLTYNSFEYITFADMQFNGIVDVTVDLQGNNISTLEYTRDNYEYAVNVVDAASPRAQLKLPATLRCDCHDYWAARAFHERPTHVAAEPRCAGGGKLGRAPDRLECAGAPKGVTCGAPCACAWRPGPRPVLRVRCAGAGLRSVRAALAAVRAPRGPPVDWELYLADNRIDRVDLDDLPHNLTVLDLRNNSVSSLSATTASELVKHGLRLADNPLACDCGAADTLAVLRAGLQDAAAARCAAGGALLQARPAPCARWPAPALGAAAALATLLACGALLAAAWRQPGLRLRLKAALHRRGWLPAQPEPEDDARRFDVFVSFSHGDERFVRQLAARLESGPAPYRLCLHYRDWAPGGWIPAQIAASVRASRRTVAVVSEHFLRSSWARAEFQEAHALALRDARPRLVVVLLDDPQRLPLDDRLRRYLATNTYVRWGDPWFWEKLYLALPRGRGPAPPSAAPPATTLASGAAPPLDKSSAAMDGEDSTLIPLTPAPA
;
A
#
# COMPACT_ATOMS: atom_id res chain seq x y z
N VAL A 1 -5.86 -15.13 -70.28
CA VAL A 1 -4.71 -15.85 -70.90
C VAL A 1 -4.61 -15.62 -72.40
N SER A 2 -5.69 -15.67 -73.20
CA SER A 2 -5.64 -15.38 -74.66
C SER A 2 -5.39 -13.91 -75.02
N THR A 3 -5.60 -12.97 -74.09
CA THR A 3 -5.47 -11.51 -74.30
C THR A 3 -4.29 -10.86 -73.54
N GLY A 4 -3.50 -11.64 -72.79
CA GLY A 4 -2.43 -11.11 -71.92
C GLY A 4 -2.90 -10.43 -70.61
N LEU A 5 -4.22 -10.36 -70.36
CA LEU A 5 -4.79 -9.80 -69.14
C LEU A 5 -5.02 -10.90 -68.07
N THR A 6 -4.72 -10.56 -66.81
CA THR A 6 -4.94 -11.42 -65.63
C THR A 6 -6.08 -10.86 -64.78
N VAL A 7 -7.12 -11.66 -64.59
CA VAL A 7 -8.26 -11.35 -63.70
C VAL A 7 -8.07 -12.10 -62.39
N PHE A 8 -8.31 -11.43 -61.26
CA PHE A 8 -8.23 -12.07 -59.95
C PHE A 8 -9.62 -12.41 -59.45
N LEU A 9 -9.80 -13.68 -59.08
CA LEU A 9 -11.03 -14.20 -58.49
C LEU A 9 -10.73 -14.65 -57.06
N GLU A 10 -11.55 -14.21 -56.12
CA GLU A 10 -11.47 -14.56 -54.71
C GLU A 10 -12.85 -15.06 -54.28
N TYR A 11 -12.96 -16.28 -53.79
CA TYR A 11 -14.25 -16.87 -53.44
C TYR A 11 -14.14 -17.86 -52.29
N THR A 12 -15.29 -18.11 -51.65
CA THR A 12 -15.46 -19.11 -50.61
C THR A 12 -16.76 -19.86 -50.82
N ASP A 13 -16.85 -21.07 -50.30
CA ASP A 13 -18.07 -21.86 -50.39
C ASP A 13 -19.23 -21.12 -49.71
N SER A 14 -20.31 -20.89 -50.46
CA SER A 14 -21.58 -20.30 -50.00
C SER A 14 -21.56 -18.84 -49.51
N ARG A 15 -20.40 -18.27 -49.16
CA ARG A 15 -20.32 -16.93 -48.55
C ARG A 15 -20.17 -15.84 -49.60
N TYR A 16 -19.05 -15.77 -50.32
CA TYR A 16 -18.82 -14.68 -51.27
C TYR A 16 -18.08 -15.11 -52.52
N PHE A 17 -18.32 -14.35 -53.59
CA PHE A 17 -17.55 -14.35 -54.82
C PHE A 17 -17.10 -12.91 -55.13
N LYS A 18 -15.82 -12.72 -55.46
CA LYS A 18 -15.24 -11.42 -55.76
C LYS A 18 -14.38 -11.50 -57.01
N ILE A 19 -14.56 -10.52 -57.88
CA ILE A 19 -13.78 -10.33 -59.09
C ILE A 19 -13.10 -8.97 -59.07
N ILE A 20 -11.79 -8.97 -59.36
CA ILE A 20 -10.97 -7.75 -59.50
C ILE A 20 -10.48 -7.70 -60.95
N CYS A 21 -10.89 -6.65 -61.67
CA CYS A 21 -10.62 -6.53 -63.09
C CYS A 21 -9.36 -5.69 -63.36
N PRO A 22 -8.47 -6.12 -64.27
CA PRO A 22 -7.36 -5.30 -64.74
C PRO A 22 -7.86 -4.21 -65.69
N LYS A 23 -7.05 -3.15 -65.87
CA LYS A 23 -7.34 -2.08 -66.84
C LYS A 23 -7.47 -2.66 -68.26
N GLY A 24 -8.50 -2.23 -68.99
CA GLY A 24 -8.76 -2.64 -70.37
C GLY A 24 -9.54 -3.94 -70.54
N LEU A 25 -9.91 -4.64 -69.46
CA LEU A 25 -10.84 -5.77 -69.53
C LEU A 25 -12.25 -5.29 -69.90
N THR A 26 -12.99 -6.05 -70.69
CA THR A 26 -14.45 -5.91 -70.85
C THR A 26 -15.16 -7.06 -70.15
N LEU A 27 -16.17 -6.77 -69.30
CA LEU A 27 -16.91 -7.82 -68.59
C LEU A 27 -17.71 -8.75 -69.51
N ASP A 28 -18.05 -8.29 -70.72
CA ASP A 28 -18.76 -9.13 -71.69
C ASP A 28 -17.85 -10.08 -72.47
N ASN A 29 -16.58 -10.20 -72.08
CA ASN A 29 -15.62 -11.06 -72.75
C ASN A 29 -15.97 -12.54 -72.54
N SER A 30 -16.26 -13.26 -73.63
CA SER A 30 -16.56 -14.69 -73.62
C SER A 30 -15.38 -15.57 -73.15
N ALA A 31 -14.18 -15.01 -73.07
CA ALA A 31 -12.99 -15.68 -72.54
C ALA A 31 -12.81 -15.53 -71.02
N LEU A 32 -13.80 -14.96 -70.30
CA LEU A 32 -13.80 -14.99 -68.83
C LEU A 32 -13.97 -16.43 -68.31
N PRO A 33 -13.30 -16.81 -67.22
CA PRO A 33 -13.39 -18.16 -66.67
C PRO A 33 -14.78 -18.43 -66.07
N SER A 34 -15.30 -19.64 -66.26
CA SER A 34 -16.55 -20.10 -65.63
C SER A 34 -16.29 -21.26 -64.67
N PHE A 35 -17.11 -21.40 -63.63
CA PHE A 35 -17.04 -22.57 -62.75
C PHE A 35 -17.74 -23.78 -63.39
N GLU A 36 -17.15 -24.97 -63.26
CA GLU A 36 -17.76 -26.21 -63.76
C GLU A 36 -19.08 -26.53 -63.03
N SER A 37 -19.17 -26.21 -61.74
CA SER A 37 -20.38 -26.32 -60.92
C SER A 37 -20.90 -24.94 -60.53
N GLN A 38 -22.23 -24.81 -60.41
CA GLN A 38 -22.86 -23.53 -60.09
C GLN A 38 -22.49 -23.06 -58.68
N LEU A 39 -21.78 -21.94 -58.60
CA LEU A 39 -21.36 -21.35 -57.34
C LEU A 39 -22.47 -20.44 -56.79
N ARG A 40 -23.14 -20.86 -55.72
CA ARG A 40 -24.17 -20.07 -55.04
C ARG A 40 -23.56 -19.33 -53.87
N VAL A 41 -23.67 -18.01 -53.84
CA VAL A 41 -23.04 -17.18 -52.80
C VAL A 41 -23.99 -16.12 -52.26
N SER A 42 -23.88 -15.82 -50.98
CA SER A 42 -24.66 -14.75 -50.36
C SER A 42 -24.27 -13.36 -50.87
N GLN A 43 -23.01 -13.15 -51.25
CA GLN A 43 -22.47 -11.84 -51.58
C GLN A 43 -21.59 -11.87 -52.83
N VAL A 44 -21.75 -10.89 -53.70
CA VAL A 44 -20.94 -10.73 -54.90
C VAL A 44 -20.26 -9.35 -54.92
N TYR A 45 -18.98 -9.32 -55.28
CA TYR A 45 -18.17 -8.11 -55.31
C TYR A 45 -17.50 -7.92 -56.69
N PHE A 46 -17.75 -6.77 -57.32
CA PHE A 46 -17.01 -6.32 -58.51
C PHE A 46 -16.11 -5.15 -58.14
N THR A 47 -14.80 -5.30 -58.33
CA THR A 47 -13.80 -4.28 -57.99
C THR A 47 -13.02 -3.86 -59.21
N ASP A 48 -12.98 -2.55 -59.50
CA ASP A 48 -12.27 -1.98 -60.65
C ASP A 48 -12.72 -2.55 -62.01
N CYS A 49 -13.95 -3.06 -62.06
CA CYS A 49 -14.53 -3.64 -63.27
C CYS A 49 -15.35 -2.59 -64.02
N PRO A 50 -15.19 -2.44 -65.34
CA PRO A 50 -16.05 -1.56 -66.11
C PRO A 50 -17.49 -2.09 -66.16
N SER A 51 -18.45 -1.19 -66.34
CA SER A 51 -19.85 -1.55 -66.53
C SER A 51 -19.99 -2.49 -67.75
N PRO A 52 -20.74 -3.60 -67.65
CA PRO A 52 -20.99 -4.47 -68.80
C PRO A 52 -21.88 -3.75 -69.82
N GLN A 53 -21.70 -4.07 -71.10
CA GLN A 53 -22.66 -3.70 -72.15
C GLN A 53 -23.99 -4.45 -72.00
N SER A 54 -23.97 -5.64 -71.39
CA SER A 54 -25.16 -6.41 -71.01
C SER A 54 -25.65 -6.04 -69.60
N SER A 55 -25.76 -7.01 -68.69
CA SER A 55 -26.14 -6.84 -67.30
C SER A 55 -25.20 -7.60 -66.36
N TYR A 56 -25.15 -7.21 -65.09
CA TYR A 56 -24.39 -7.96 -64.10
C TYR A 56 -24.95 -9.39 -63.90
N ALA A 57 -26.24 -9.61 -64.11
CA ALA A 57 -26.84 -10.94 -64.09
C ALA A 57 -26.27 -11.85 -65.18
N GLU A 58 -26.19 -11.37 -66.43
CA GLU A 58 -25.64 -12.13 -67.55
C GLU A 58 -24.13 -12.40 -67.40
N VAL A 59 -23.40 -11.49 -66.78
CA VAL A 59 -21.99 -11.72 -66.43
C VAL A 59 -21.89 -12.83 -65.39
N LEU A 60 -22.70 -12.79 -64.32
CA LEU A 60 -22.70 -13.82 -63.28
C LEU A 60 -23.16 -15.19 -63.80
N GLU A 61 -24.15 -15.22 -64.68
CA GLU A 61 -24.60 -16.45 -65.35
C GLU A 61 -23.48 -17.07 -66.17
N ARG A 62 -22.73 -16.28 -66.95
CA ARG A 62 -21.57 -16.74 -67.72
C ARG A 62 -20.44 -17.27 -66.83
N LEU A 63 -20.24 -16.67 -65.66
CA LEU A 63 -19.30 -17.16 -64.66
C LEU A 63 -19.81 -18.42 -63.93
N ASN A 64 -21.07 -18.82 -64.13
CA ASN A 64 -21.79 -19.87 -63.40
C ASN A 64 -21.90 -19.55 -61.89
N VAL A 65 -22.18 -18.29 -61.55
CA VAL A 65 -22.32 -17.76 -60.19
C VAL A 65 -23.73 -17.25 -59.95
N VAL A 66 -24.33 -17.56 -58.81
CA VAL A 66 -25.64 -17.06 -58.39
C VAL A 66 -25.50 -16.22 -57.12
N VAL A 67 -25.94 -14.97 -57.18
CA VAL A 67 -26.03 -14.06 -56.03
C VAL A 67 -27.38 -14.23 -55.32
N LEU A 68 -27.35 -14.40 -54.00
CA LEU A 68 -28.56 -14.63 -53.21
C LEU A 68 -29.08 -13.39 -52.46
N ASP A 69 -28.20 -12.53 -51.92
CA ASP A 69 -28.60 -11.42 -51.04
C ASP A 69 -28.01 -10.07 -51.47
N LYS A 70 -26.68 -10.01 -51.63
CA LYS A 70 -25.95 -8.75 -51.71
C LYS A 70 -25.07 -8.61 -52.95
N LEU A 71 -25.15 -7.46 -53.60
CA LEU A 71 -24.23 -7.04 -54.65
C LEU A 71 -23.39 -5.83 -54.20
N SER A 72 -22.10 -5.82 -54.50
CA SER A 72 -21.19 -4.71 -54.22
C SER A 72 -20.41 -4.34 -55.46
N LEU A 73 -20.44 -3.06 -55.85
CA LEU A 73 -19.75 -2.52 -57.01
C LEU A 73 -18.80 -1.40 -56.58
N THR A 74 -17.54 -1.51 -56.96
CA THR A 74 -16.50 -0.53 -56.61
C THR A 74 -15.84 0.04 -57.86
N ASN A 75 -15.73 1.37 -57.91
CA ASN A 75 -15.07 2.13 -58.97
C ASN A 75 -15.72 1.95 -60.35
N VAL A 76 -17.05 2.11 -60.41
CA VAL A 76 -17.86 1.87 -61.62
C VAL A 76 -18.56 3.13 -62.10
N SER A 77 -18.46 3.47 -63.38
CA SER A 77 -19.10 4.65 -63.96
C SER A 77 -20.30 4.32 -64.86
N ASN A 78 -21.29 5.23 -64.90
CA ASN A 78 -22.46 5.19 -65.80
C ASN A 78 -23.37 3.97 -65.60
N LEU A 79 -23.70 3.64 -64.36
CA LEU A 79 -24.65 2.57 -64.06
C LEU A 79 -26.07 2.96 -64.50
N THR A 80 -26.70 2.17 -65.36
CA THR A 80 -28.08 2.36 -65.83
C THR A 80 -29.00 1.25 -65.32
N ALA A 81 -30.32 1.41 -65.48
CA ALA A 81 -31.29 0.37 -65.12
C ALA A 81 -31.05 -0.96 -65.86
N ALA A 82 -30.51 -0.93 -67.08
CA ALA A 82 -30.21 -2.12 -67.87
C ALA A 82 -29.14 -2.99 -67.21
N HIS A 83 -28.14 -2.39 -66.55
CA HIS A 83 -27.07 -3.14 -65.88
C HIS A 83 -27.59 -3.99 -64.70
N PHE A 84 -28.73 -3.63 -64.12
CA PHE A 84 -29.37 -4.33 -63.00
C PHE A 84 -30.53 -5.24 -63.43
N ALA A 85 -30.77 -5.40 -64.74
CA ALA A 85 -31.79 -6.30 -65.24
C ALA A 85 -31.56 -7.73 -64.69
N GLN A 86 -32.66 -8.44 -64.39
CA GLN A 86 -32.66 -9.81 -63.84
C GLN A 86 -32.07 -9.97 -62.43
N LEU A 87 -31.76 -8.88 -61.72
CA LEU A 87 -31.32 -8.89 -60.32
C LEU A 87 -32.41 -8.43 -59.35
N GLN A 88 -33.70 -8.55 -59.70
CA GLN A 88 -34.80 -7.98 -58.90
C GLN A 88 -34.95 -8.64 -57.52
N HIS A 89 -34.32 -9.79 -57.28
CA HIS A 89 -34.32 -10.51 -56.00
C HIS A 89 -33.26 -10.00 -55.00
N VAL A 90 -32.30 -9.19 -55.44
CA VAL A 90 -31.22 -8.68 -54.58
C VAL A 90 -31.79 -7.73 -53.53
N LEU A 91 -31.51 -8.01 -52.26
CA LEU A 91 -32.03 -7.25 -51.12
C LEU A 91 -31.05 -6.18 -50.63
N ALA A 92 -29.76 -6.31 -50.94
CA ALA A 92 -28.73 -5.37 -50.53
C ALA A 92 -27.79 -4.95 -51.67
N LEU A 93 -27.53 -3.65 -51.78
CA LEU A 93 -26.61 -3.08 -52.76
C LEU A 93 -25.63 -2.14 -52.09
N GLU A 94 -24.35 -2.29 -52.40
CA GLU A 94 -23.30 -1.35 -51.98
C GLU A 94 -22.57 -0.80 -53.18
N LEU A 95 -22.48 0.52 -53.27
CA LEU A 95 -21.79 1.22 -54.34
C LEU A 95 -20.69 2.09 -53.75
N TYR A 96 -19.46 1.86 -54.19
CA TYR A 96 -18.28 2.61 -53.76
C TYR A 96 -17.66 3.32 -54.96
N LYS A 97 -17.48 4.64 -54.89
CA LYS A 97 -16.90 5.47 -55.97
C LYS A 97 -17.58 5.23 -57.31
N ALA A 98 -18.91 5.30 -57.35
CA ALA A 98 -19.70 4.97 -58.53
C ALA A 98 -20.38 6.20 -59.17
N ALA A 99 -20.97 6.04 -60.35
CA ALA A 99 -21.87 7.03 -60.95
C ALA A 99 -23.16 6.38 -61.44
N LEU A 100 -24.31 6.89 -61.00
CA LEU A 100 -25.65 6.41 -61.34
C LEU A 100 -26.31 7.33 -62.37
N ALA A 101 -26.86 6.73 -63.42
CA ALA A 101 -27.78 7.41 -64.33
C ALA A 101 -29.16 7.60 -63.65
N PRO A 102 -29.99 8.54 -64.13
CA PRO A 102 -31.32 8.75 -63.59
C PRO A 102 -32.15 7.48 -63.50
N ARG A 103 -32.77 7.22 -62.35
CA ARG A 103 -33.60 6.04 -62.07
C ARG A 103 -32.93 4.69 -62.26
N ALA A 104 -31.59 4.62 -62.25
CA ALA A 104 -30.87 3.35 -62.43
C ALA A 104 -31.27 2.28 -61.40
N LEU A 105 -31.52 2.69 -60.14
CA LEU A 105 -31.88 1.78 -59.06
C LEU A 105 -33.37 1.40 -59.03
N ALA A 106 -34.22 2.04 -59.83
CA ALA A 106 -35.64 1.66 -59.93
C ALA A 106 -35.83 0.23 -60.49
N ALA A 107 -34.82 -0.33 -61.14
CA ALA A 107 -34.79 -1.72 -61.61
C ALA A 107 -34.69 -2.76 -60.48
N LEU A 108 -34.44 -2.34 -59.23
CA LEU A 108 -34.30 -3.21 -58.05
C LEU A 108 -35.44 -2.94 -57.05
N PRO A 109 -36.68 -3.35 -57.35
CA PRO A 109 -37.86 -2.97 -56.55
C PRO A 109 -37.92 -3.63 -55.17
N GLN A 110 -37.16 -4.71 -54.91
CA GLN A 110 -37.11 -5.42 -53.62
C GLN A 110 -35.94 -4.99 -52.72
N LEU A 111 -35.19 -3.95 -53.11
CA LEU A 111 -34.00 -3.53 -52.40
C LEU A 111 -34.34 -2.95 -51.02
N GLN A 112 -33.88 -3.63 -49.95
CA GLN A 112 -34.13 -3.22 -48.56
C GLN A 112 -32.97 -2.44 -47.96
N ARG A 113 -31.73 -2.70 -48.40
CA ARG A 113 -30.51 -2.09 -47.86
C ARG A 113 -29.68 -1.47 -48.97
N LEU A 114 -29.38 -0.18 -48.86
CA LEU A 114 -28.55 0.53 -49.83
C LEU A 114 -27.43 1.29 -49.12
N HIS A 115 -26.20 1.07 -49.57
CA HIS A 115 -25.03 1.81 -49.14
C HIS A 115 -24.41 2.54 -50.34
N LEU A 116 -24.29 3.85 -50.23
CA LEU A 116 -23.70 4.70 -51.25
C LEU A 116 -22.52 5.44 -50.65
N ASP A 117 -21.33 5.16 -51.17
CA ASP A 117 -20.10 5.83 -50.77
C ASP A 117 -19.44 6.53 -51.95
N SER A 118 -19.35 7.86 -51.89
CA SER A 118 -18.74 8.68 -52.94
C SER A 118 -19.40 8.45 -54.31
N VAL A 119 -20.73 8.31 -54.33
CA VAL A 119 -21.51 8.00 -55.54
C VAL A 119 -22.05 9.28 -56.16
N ARG A 120 -21.74 9.50 -57.44
CA ARG A 120 -22.28 10.63 -58.22
C ARG A 120 -23.67 10.28 -58.74
N MET A 121 -24.64 11.14 -58.46
CA MET A 121 -26.02 11.04 -58.95
C MET A 121 -26.54 12.43 -59.33
N ALA A 122 -27.59 12.49 -60.15
CA ALA A 122 -28.25 13.75 -60.47
C ALA A 122 -29.03 14.29 -59.24
N PRO A 123 -29.26 15.61 -59.15
CA PRO A 123 -30.08 16.18 -58.09
C PRO A 123 -31.49 15.58 -58.05
N GLY A 124 -31.99 15.22 -56.87
CA GLY A 124 -33.34 14.66 -56.69
C GLY A 124 -33.45 13.14 -56.89
N GLU A 125 -32.38 12.46 -57.27
CA GLU A 125 -32.39 10.99 -57.48
C GLU A 125 -32.70 10.18 -56.22
N LEU A 126 -32.46 10.75 -55.02
CA LEU A 126 -32.85 10.12 -53.76
C LEU A 126 -34.37 9.82 -53.70
N ARG A 127 -35.21 10.62 -54.36
CA ARG A 127 -36.68 10.42 -54.44
C ARG A 127 -37.10 9.26 -55.33
N HIS A 128 -36.17 8.78 -56.16
CA HIS A 128 -36.40 7.71 -57.12
C HIS A 128 -35.75 6.39 -56.68
N LEU A 129 -35.21 6.35 -55.45
CA LEU A 129 -34.76 5.11 -54.84
C LEU A 129 -35.94 4.16 -54.57
N PRO A 130 -35.71 2.84 -54.49
CA PRO A 130 -36.76 1.85 -54.25
C PRO A 130 -37.55 2.12 -52.97
N HIS A 131 -38.89 2.12 -53.06
CA HIS A 131 -39.78 2.36 -51.91
C HIS A 131 -39.67 1.30 -50.81
N SER A 132 -39.15 0.10 -51.14
CA SER A 132 -38.91 -1.02 -50.21
C SER A 132 -37.70 -0.82 -49.30
N LEU A 133 -36.93 0.26 -49.47
CA LEU A 133 -35.75 0.53 -48.65
C LEU A 133 -36.11 0.71 -47.17
N GLU A 134 -35.48 -0.10 -46.33
CA GLU A 134 -35.57 -0.04 -44.87
C GLU A 134 -34.34 0.64 -44.26
N LYS A 135 -33.18 0.50 -44.92
CA LYS A 135 -31.90 1.08 -44.49
C LYS A 135 -31.18 1.77 -45.65
N LEU A 136 -30.78 3.02 -45.42
CA LEU A 136 -29.98 3.81 -46.34
C LEU A 136 -28.74 4.37 -45.65
N ASP A 137 -27.57 4.09 -46.21
CA ASP A 137 -26.30 4.67 -45.78
C ASP A 137 -25.78 5.59 -46.90
N LEU A 138 -25.53 6.86 -46.57
CA LEU A 138 -24.98 7.89 -47.45
C LEU A 138 -23.62 8.32 -46.91
N VAL A 139 -22.55 8.00 -47.61
CA VAL A 139 -21.18 8.27 -47.20
C VAL A 139 -20.49 9.13 -48.25
N ARG A 140 -19.96 10.30 -47.86
CA ARG A 140 -19.23 11.23 -48.73
C ARG A 140 -19.98 11.54 -50.04
N MET A 141 -21.28 11.76 -49.92
CA MET A 141 -22.17 12.03 -51.06
C MET A 141 -22.16 13.50 -51.44
N GLY A 142 -21.96 14.41 -50.46
CA GLY A 142 -22.01 15.85 -50.65
C GLY A 142 -23.41 16.38 -50.99
N THR A 143 -24.47 15.60 -50.70
CA THR A 143 -25.85 15.91 -51.06
C THR A 143 -26.74 16.08 -49.83
N ASN A 144 -27.53 17.14 -49.79
CA ASN A 144 -28.54 17.33 -48.75
C ASN A 144 -29.66 16.29 -48.85
N VAL A 145 -30.15 15.86 -47.69
CA VAL A 145 -31.30 14.96 -47.56
C VAL A 145 -32.49 15.78 -47.09
N THR A 146 -33.47 16.00 -47.97
CA THR A 146 -34.67 16.80 -47.68
C THR A 146 -35.82 15.94 -47.16
N ALA A 147 -36.80 16.55 -46.50
CA ALA A 147 -38.01 15.89 -46.03
C ALA A 147 -38.79 15.25 -47.18
N ALA A 148 -38.74 15.84 -48.38
CA ALA A 148 -39.35 15.27 -49.58
C ALA A 148 -38.61 14.01 -50.08
N ASP A 149 -37.29 13.91 -49.88
CA ASP A 149 -36.53 12.70 -50.21
C ASP A 149 -36.91 11.56 -49.26
N LEU A 150 -37.07 11.87 -47.97
CA LEU A 150 -37.50 10.90 -46.96
C LEU A 150 -38.98 10.53 -47.10
N ALA A 151 -39.85 11.46 -47.48
CA ALA A 151 -41.26 11.19 -47.74
C ALA A 151 -41.47 10.25 -48.94
N ALA A 152 -40.55 10.25 -49.90
CA ALA A 152 -40.53 9.31 -51.02
C ALA A 152 -40.11 7.89 -50.59
N LEU A 153 -39.61 7.69 -49.37
CA LEU A 153 -39.11 6.41 -48.84
C LEU A 153 -39.92 5.98 -47.61
N PRO A 154 -41.17 5.50 -47.80
CA PRO A 154 -42.13 5.29 -46.71
C PRO A 154 -41.75 4.17 -45.73
N HIS A 155 -40.86 3.26 -46.13
CA HIS A 155 -40.42 2.14 -45.29
C HIS A 155 -39.05 2.38 -44.65
N LEU A 156 -38.42 3.54 -44.90
CA LEU A 156 -37.07 3.81 -44.42
C LEU A 156 -37.07 4.01 -42.90
N ALA A 157 -36.58 2.99 -42.18
CA ALA A 157 -36.51 2.99 -40.73
C ALA A 157 -35.14 3.48 -40.22
N LYS A 158 -34.08 3.29 -41.00
CA LYS A 158 -32.70 3.64 -40.61
C LYS A 158 -31.99 4.45 -41.70
N LEU A 159 -31.50 5.62 -41.30
CA LEU A 159 -30.66 6.47 -42.13
C LEU A 159 -29.30 6.70 -41.45
N VAL A 160 -28.22 6.51 -42.20
CA VAL A 160 -26.86 6.87 -41.79
C VAL A 160 -26.30 7.85 -42.81
N VAL A 161 -25.79 8.98 -42.33
CA VAL A 161 -25.14 10.00 -43.17
C VAL A 161 -23.76 10.29 -42.58
N ILE A 162 -22.71 10.03 -43.37
CA ILE A 162 -21.32 10.31 -43.03
C ILE A 162 -20.77 11.24 -44.10
N ASP A 163 -20.66 12.54 -43.83
CA ASP A 163 -20.39 13.50 -44.90
C ASP A 163 -19.63 14.76 -44.43
N GLY A 164 -19.34 15.64 -45.38
CA GLY A 164 -18.71 16.93 -45.13
C GLY A 164 -19.64 17.95 -44.46
N PRO A 165 -19.08 19.12 -44.07
CA PRO A 165 -19.77 20.11 -43.22
C PRO A 165 -20.98 20.80 -43.87
N ASN A 166 -21.13 20.73 -45.19
CA ASN A 166 -22.19 21.44 -45.92
C ASN A 166 -23.46 20.61 -46.13
N VAL A 167 -23.49 19.36 -45.66
CA VAL A 167 -24.63 18.48 -45.83
C VAL A 167 -25.66 18.70 -44.72
N ARG A 168 -26.90 18.93 -45.13
CA ARG A 168 -28.05 19.06 -44.23
C ARG A 168 -28.98 17.86 -44.37
N VAL A 169 -29.52 17.42 -43.23
CA VAL A 169 -30.47 16.30 -43.15
C VAL A 169 -31.72 16.78 -42.43
N GLU A 170 -32.85 16.79 -43.14
CA GLU A 170 -34.16 17.04 -42.56
C GLU A 170 -34.74 15.74 -41.94
N MET A 171 -35.66 15.88 -41.00
CA MET A 171 -36.24 14.72 -40.29
C MET A 171 -37.42 14.14 -41.08
N GLY A 172 -37.39 12.83 -41.31
CA GLY A 172 -38.50 12.07 -41.91
C GLY A 172 -39.48 11.57 -40.85
N PRO A 173 -40.77 11.39 -41.19
CA PRO A 173 -41.79 10.95 -40.24
C PRO A 173 -41.65 9.48 -39.81
N GLU A 174 -41.07 8.62 -40.67
CA GLU A 174 -40.99 7.17 -40.49
C GLU A 174 -39.65 6.68 -39.90
N LEU A 175 -38.64 7.56 -39.83
CA LEU A 175 -37.31 7.21 -39.34
C LEU A 175 -37.37 6.84 -37.86
N ARG A 176 -36.78 5.68 -37.53
CA ARG A 176 -36.60 5.19 -36.15
C ARG A 176 -35.17 5.34 -35.66
N VAL A 177 -34.21 5.25 -36.57
CA VAL A 177 -32.78 5.35 -36.29
C VAL A 177 -32.15 6.35 -37.25
N LEU A 178 -31.47 7.36 -36.70
CA LEU A 178 -30.71 8.33 -37.46
C LEU A 178 -29.29 8.42 -36.91
N SER A 179 -28.31 8.28 -37.79
CA SER A 179 -26.89 8.48 -37.47
C SER A 179 -26.32 9.55 -38.37
N LEU A 180 -25.78 10.61 -37.78
CA LEU A 180 -25.15 11.72 -38.44
C LEU A 180 -23.68 11.78 -38.02
N ASP A 181 -22.77 11.69 -38.97
CA ASP A 181 -21.33 11.82 -38.74
C ASP A 181 -20.79 12.90 -39.69
N MET A 182 -20.79 14.14 -39.19
CA MET A 182 -20.44 15.33 -39.96
C MET A 182 -19.73 16.33 -39.03
N LEU A 183 -18.92 17.23 -39.57
CA LEU A 183 -18.11 18.16 -38.76
C LEU A 183 -18.92 19.12 -37.88
N ASP A 184 -20.10 19.54 -38.35
CA ASP A 184 -20.93 20.56 -37.70
C ASP A 184 -22.42 20.22 -37.82
N VAL A 185 -22.90 19.30 -36.98
CA VAL A 185 -24.31 18.90 -36.95
C VAL A 185 -25.09 19.86 -36.06
N VAL A 186 -26.10 20.51 -36.65
CA VAL A 186 -27.13 21.26 -35.91
C VAL A 186 -28.43 20.49 -36.02
N LEU A 187 -29.00 20.07 -34.89
CA LEU A 187 -30.24 19.31 -34.88
C LEU A 187 -31.44 20.25 -35.04
N PRO A 188 -32.47 19.83 -35.81
CA PRO A 188 -33.70 20.59 -35.90
C PRO A 188 -34.48 20.55 -34.57
N ARG A 189 -35.30 21.59 -34.35
CA ARG A 189 -36.15 21.70 -33.16
C ARG A 189 -37.28 20.66 -33.10
N GLU A 190 -37.68 20.14 -34.26
CA GLU A 190 -38.68 19.09 -34.40
C GLU A 190 -37.99 17.79 -34.82
N LEU A 191 -37.86 16.86 -33.88
CA LEU A 191 -37.43 15.50 -34.20
C LEU A 191 -38.61 14.72 -34.77
N GLY A 192 -38.35 13.72 -35.62
CA GLY A 192 -39.41 12.85 -36.14
C GLY A 192 -40.17 12.13 -35.01
N PRO A 193 -41.51 11.98 -35.10
CA PRO A 193 -42.32 11.41 -34.01
C PRO A 193 -42.05 9.93 -33.73
N LYS A 194 -41.42 9.22 -34.68
CA LYS A 194 -41.03 7.80 -34.56
C LYS A 194 -39.53 7.63 -34.30
N LEU A 195 -38.76 8.71 -34.20
CA LEU A 195 -37.31 8.64 -34.03
C LEU A 195 -36.98 8.22 -32.59
N LEU A 196 -36.44 7.01 -32.45
CA LEU A 196 -36.10 6.41 -31.16
C LEU A 196 -34.61 6.57 -30.84
N ASN A 197 -33.75 6.39 -31.84
CA ASN A 197 -32.30 6.42 -31.65
C ASN A 197 -31.65 7.48 -32.53
N LEU A 198 -30.92 8.38 -31.90
CA LEU A 198 -30.17 9.42 -32.58
C LEU A 198 -28.69 9.31 -32.21
N THR A 199 -27.84 9.18 -33.22
CA THR A 199 -26.39 9.23 -33.08
C THR A 199 -25.87 10.45 -33.83
N VAL A 200 -25.05 11.27 -33.17
CA VAL A 200 -24.51 12.50 -33.73
C VAL A 200 -23.03 12.60 -33.41
N LEU A 201 -22.17 12.56 -34.42
CA LEU A 201 -20.76 12.89 -34.31
C LEU A 201 -20.60 14.31 -34.86
N GLY A 202 -19.96 15.20 -34.10
CA GLY A 202 -19.77 16.61 -34.46
C GLY A 202 -20.95 17.51 -34.09
N TRP A 203 -21.61 17.28 -32.95
CA TRP A 203 -22.74 18.12 -32.51
C TRP A 203 -22.29 19.54 -32.20
N ALA A 204 -22.73 20.51 -33.00
CA ALA A 204 -22.19 21.88 -33.02
C ALA A 204 -23.03 22.92 -32.26
N GLU A 205 -24.17 22.55 -31.67
CA GLU A 205 -25.01 23.48 -30.93
C GLU A 205 -24.36 23.87 -29.59
N LEU A 206 -23.90 25.12 -29.46
CA LEU A 206 -23.27 25.59 -28.23
C LEU A 206 -24.18 25.51 -27.00
N ARG A 207 -25.48 25.77 -27.19
CA ARG A 207 -26.52 25.75 -26.15
C ARG A 207 -27.83 25.23 -26.75
N PRO A 208 -28.11 23.91 -26.65
CA PRO A 208 -29.28 23.30 -27.29
C PRO A 208 -30.59 23.82 -26.69
N ALA A 209 -31.54 24.12 -27.56
CA ALA A 209 -32.89 24.51 -27.16
C ALA A 209 -33.75 23.25 -26.91
N PRO A 210 -34.80 23.33 -26.09
CA PRO A 210 -35.74 22.24 -25.94
C PRO A 210 -36.40 21.87 -27.27
N TRP A 211 -36.40 20.58 -27.61
CA TRP A 211 -37.14 20.06 -28.75
C TRP A 211 -38.65 20.27 -28.55
N LEU A 212 -39.36 20.55 -29.64
CA LEU A 212 -40.82 20.72 -29.60
C LEU A 212 -41.54 19.38 -29.36
N GLN A 213 -40.95 18.30 -29.87
CA GLN A 213 -41.34 16.91 -29.65
C GLN A 213 -40.10 16.02 -29.61
N CYS A 214 -40.12 14.97 -28.77
CA CYS A 214 -38.99 14.06 -28.62
C CYS A 214 -39.48 12.67 -28.22
N ALA A 215 -39.40 11.73 -29.16
CA ALA A 215 -39.71 10.31 -28.95
C ALA A 215 -38.46 9.47 -28.66
N LEU A 216 -37.29 10.12 -28.52
CA LEU A 216 -36.02 9.43 -28.38
C LEU A 216 -36.01 8.56 -27.11
N GLU A 217 -35.53 7.33 -27.28
CA GLU A 217 -35.14 6.42 -26.21
C GLU A 217 -33.62 6.49 -25.96
N SER A 218 -32.83 6.78 -27.00
CA SER A 218 -31.38 6.89 -26.91
C SER A 218 -30.83 8.06 -27.71
N LEU A 219 -29.95 8.83 -27.07
CA LEU A 219 -29.13 9.88 -27.68
C LEU A 219 -27.65 9.57 -27.44
N ASP A 220 -26.88 9.35 -28.51
CA ASP A 220 -25.42 9.18 -28.48
C ASP A 220 -24.76 10.33 -29.27
N ALA A 221 -24.23 11.31 -28.54
CA ALA A 221 -23.51 12.43 -29.11
C ALA A 221 -22.01 12.34 -28.81
N ARG A 222 -21.16 12.46 -29.84
CA ARG A 222 -19.71 12.42 -29.71
C ARG A 222 -19.06 13.59 -30.45
N PHE A 223 -17.84 13.94 -30.07
CA PHE A 223 -17.11 15.08 -30.65
C PHE A 223 -17.98 16.35 -30.57
N VAL A 224 -18.47 16.65 -29.37
CA VAL A 224 -19.45 17.71 -29.17
C VAL A 224 -18.77 19.06 -28.98
N LYS A 225 -19.31 20.10 -29.60
CA LYS A 225 -18.93 21.51 -29.37
C LYS A 225 -19.85 22.19 -28.35
N VAL A 226 -20.80 21.44 -27.80
CA VAL A 226 -21.73 21.91 -26.77
C VAL A 226 -20.94 22.42 -25.56
N GLU A 227 -21.15 23.67 -25.20
CA GLU A 227 -20.50 24.28 -24.03
C GLU A 227 -21.38 24.14 -22.78
N VAL A 228 -22.71 24.26 -22.95
CA VAL A 228 -23.67 24.24 -21.85
C VAL A 228 -24.86 23.36 -22.20
N LEU A 229 -25.22 22.41 -21.33
CA LEU A 229 -26.54 21.76 -21.35
C LEU A 229 -27.49 22.55 -20.43
N PRO A 230 -28.42 23.33 -20.99
CA PRO A 230 -29.22 24.26 -20.22
C PRO A 230 -30.38 23.57 -19.50
N ALA A 231 -30.95 24.22 -18.48
CA ALA A 231 -32.09 23.66 -17.76
C ALA A 231 -33.26 23.34 -18.70
N GLY A 232 -33.81 22.13 -18.61
CA GLY A 232 -35.00 21.72 -19.35
C GLY A 232 -34.83 21.49 -20.86
N TRP A 233 -33.62 21.40 -21.40
CA TRP A 233 -33.43 21.02 -22.81
C TRP A 233 -34.04 19.65 -23.16
N LEU A 234 -34.16 18.76 -22.17
CA LEU A 234 -34.83 17.46 -22.27
C LEU A 234 -36.30 17.46 -21.81
N GLN A 235 -36.93 18.62 -21.59
CA GLN A 235 -38.25 18.71 -20.96
C GLN A 235 -39.34 17.90 -21.69
N ARG A 236 -39.18 17.67 -23.00
CA ARG A 236 -40.12 16.97 -23.88
C ARG A 236 -39.70 15.53 -24.20
N CYS A 237 -38.57 15.04 -23.67
CA CYS A 237 -38.01 13.71 -23.94
C CYS A 237 -38.38 12.67 -22.88
N ALA A 238 -39.67 12.47 -22.63
CA ALA A 238 -40.15 11.59 -21.55
C ALA A 238 -39.85 10.09 -21.76
N ALA A 239 -39.50 9.69 -22.99
CA ALA A 239 -39.14 8.31 -23.34
C ALA A 239 -37.64 8.01 -23.21
N LEU A 240 -36.79 9.03 -22.97
CA LEU A 240 -35.33 8.88 -23.01
C LEU A 240 -34.85 7.99 -21.88
N ARG A 241 -34.11 6.93 -22.23
CA ARG A 241 -33.52 5.95 -21.32
C ARG A 241 -32.00 6.03 -21.27
N SER A 242 -31.37 6.41 -22.38
CA SER A 242 -29.91 6.47 -22.48
C SER A 242 -29.46 7.81 -23.05
N LEU A 243 -28.63 8.51 -22.28
CA LEU A 243 -27.95 9.73 -22.69
C LEU A 243 -26.45 9.50 -22.67
N ARG A 244 -25.81 9.60 -23.83
CA ARG A 244 -24.35 9.58 -23.97
C ARG A 244 -23.87 10.87 -24.60
N VAL A 245 -22.92 11.53 -23.94
CA VAL A 245 -22.17 12.67 -24.45
C VAL A 245 -20.69 12.38 -24.24
N GLU A 246 -19.92 12.34 -25.32
CA GLU A 246 -18.50 11.98 -25.29
C GLU A 246 -17.63 12.96 -26.08
N MET A 247 -16.40 13.17 -25.61
CA MET A 247 -15.37 13.97 -26.31
C MET A 247 -15.85 15.40 -26.61
N ALA A 248 -15.92 16.25 -25.59
CA ALA A 248 -16.23 17.67 -25.82
C ALA A 248 -14.97 18.45 -26.22
N GLU A 249 -15.09 19.36 -27.20
CA GLU A 249 -13.99 20.26 -27.60
C GLU A 249 -13.71 21.33 -26.53
N LEU A 250 -14.76 21.77 -25.85
CA LEU A 250 -14.72 22.74 -24.76
C LEU A 250 -15.17 22.09 -23.45
N PRO A 251 -14.79 22.64 -22.27
CA PRO A 251 -15.29 22.15 -20.99
C PRO A 251 -16.82 22.27 -20.91
N LEU A 252 -17.50 21.13 -20.83
CA LEU A 252 -18.95 21.08 -20.73
C LEU A 252 -19.42 21.59 -19.37
N ARG A 253 -20.50 22.37 -19.36
CA ARG A 253 -21.18 22.84 -18.14
C ARG A 253 -22.62 22.33 -18.11
N LEU A 254 -23.06 21.88 -16.93
CA LEU A 254 -24.43 21.42 -16.70
C LEU A 254 -25.16 22.45 -15.84
N GLU A 255 -26.28 22.97 -16.32
CA GLU A 255 -27.15 23.81 -15.50
C GLU A 255 -28.01 22.96 -14.54
N PRO A 256 -28.40 23.48 -13.37
CA PRO A 256 -29.39 22.83 -12.51
C PRO A 256 -30.68 22.51 -13.29
N GLY A 257 -31.15 21.27 -13.23
CA GLY A 257 -32.30 20.81 -14.01
C GLY A 257 -32.01 20.53 -15.49
N ALA A 258 -30.75 20.34 -15.89
CA ALA A 258 -30.39 19.90 -17.23
C ALA A 258 -31.03 18.55 -17.63
N LEU A 259 -31.38 17.70 -16.67
CA LEU A 259 -32.04 16.40 -16.92
C LEU A 259 -33.57 16.46 -16.79
N ARG A 260 -34.14 17.62 -16.48
CA ARG A 260 -35.57 17.80 -16.25
C ARG A 260 -36.38 17.35 -17.47
N GLY A 261 -37.35 16.47 -17.23
CA GLY A 261 -38.25 15.89 -18.24
C GLY A 261 -37.88 14.48 -18.70
N ALA A 262 -36.64 14.03 -18.46
CA ALA A 262 -36.16 12.72 -18.84
C ALA A 262 -36.25 11.70 -17.68
N ALA A 263 -37.42 11.58 -17.06
CA ALA A 263 -37.62 10.80 -15.82
C ALA A 263 -37.40 9.28 -15.97
N LYS A 264 -37.34 8.76 -17.21
CA LYS A 264 -37.06 7.35 -17.51
C LYS A 264 -35.59 7.06 -17.80
N LEU A 265 -34.69 8.01 -17.56
CA LEU A 265 -33.25 7.81 -17.77
C LEU A 265 -32.75 6.66 -16.88
N GLU A 266 -32.18 5.65 -17.53
CA GLU A 266 -31.54 4.48 -16.91
C GLU A 266 -30.01 4.56 -17.01
N GLU A 267 -29.50 5.19 -18.07
CA GLU A 267 -28.07 5.34 -18.32
C GLU A 267 -27.70 6.77 -18.66
N ILE A 268 -26.73 7.32 -17.92
CA ILE A 268 -26.11 8.61 -18.21
C ILE A 268 -24.60 8.40 -18.34
N ARG A 269 -24.04 8.76 -19.49
CA ARG A 269 -22.60 8.71 -19.75
C ARG A 269 -22.11 10.06 -20.24
N LEU A 270 -21.38 10.78 -19.40
CA LEU A 270 -20.76 12.06 -19.72
C LEU A 270 -19.25 11.89 -19.59
N MET A 271 -18.60 11.48 -20.67
CA MET A 271 -17.23 10.97 -20.63
C MET A 271 -16.30 11.85 -21.48
N SER A 272 -15.10 12.15 -21.00
CA SER A 272 -14.15 12.99 -21.76
C SER A 272 -14.75 14.35 -22.15
N THR A 273 -15.56 14.95 -21.27
CA THR A 273 -16.21 16.26 -21.50
C THR A 273 -15.57 17.39 -20.68
N ALA A 274 -14.46 17.10 -20.00
CA ALA A 274 -13.73 18.02 -19.14
C ALA A 274 -14.59 18.69 -18.06
N LEU A 275 -15.64 17.99 -17.58
CA LEU A 275 -16.50 18.44 -16.48
C LEU A 275 -15.66 18.71 -15.22
N GLN A 276 -15.86 19.87 -14.60
CA GLN A 276 -15.13 20.28 -13.39
C GLN A 276 -15.98 20.16 -12.11
N TYR A 277 -17.30 20.35 -12.23
CA TYR A 277 -18.27 20.22 -11.14
C TYR A 277 -19.59 19.69 -11.68
N LEU A 278 -20.42 19.14 -10.79
CA LEU A 278 -21.81 18.79 -11.05
C LEU A 278 -22.73 19.73 -10.26
N PRO A 279 -23.85 20.19 -10.83
CA PRO A 279 -24.81 20.98 -10.06
C PRO A 279 -25.48 20.12 -8.97
N PRO A 280 -25.73 20.66 -7.77
CA PRO A 280 -26.51 19.97 -6.74
C PRO A 280 -27.90 19.56 -7.25
N GLY A 281 -28.35 18.36 -6.87
CA GLY A 281 -29.65 17.84 -7.31
C GLY A 281 -29.74 17.48 -8.80
N LEU A 282 -28.61 17.42 -9.54
CA LEU A 282 -28.63 17.05 -10.96
C LEU A 282 -29.40 15.75 -11.22
N LEU A 283 -29.20 14.74 -10.39
CA LEU A 283 -29.78 13.41 -10.56
C LEU A 283 -31.17 13.26 -9.95
N ASP A 284 -31.72 14.31 -9.32
CA ASP A 284 -33.07 14.28 -8.75
C ASP A 284 -34.15 14.05 -9.81
N ASP A 285 -33.88 14.44 -11.06
CA ASP A 285 -34.75 14.28 -12.22
C ASP A 285 -34.65 12.87 -12.85
N ALA A 286 -33.75 12.00 -12.37
CA ALA A 286 -33.47 10.66 -12.93
C ALA A 286 -33.58 9.53 -11.88
N PRO A 287 -34.77 9.28 -11.29
CA PRO A 287 -34.94 8.27 -10.23
C PRO A 287 -34.76 6.81 -10.71
N GLU A 288 -34.87 6.56 -12.02
CA GLU A 288 -34.70 5.25 -12.65
C GLU A 288 -33.25 4.92 -13.02
N LEU A 289 -32.30 5.80 -12.67
CA LEU A 289 -30.90 5.68 -13.08
C LEU A 289 -30.25 4.41 -12.50
N LYS A 290 -29.69 3.59 -13.40
CA LYS A 290 -28.96 2.35 -13.10
C LYS A 290 -27.46 2.48 -13.35
N LEU A 291 -27.06 3.31 -14.31
CA LEU A 291 -25.66 3.51 -14.69
C LEU A 291 -25.34 4.99 -14.80
N LEU A 292 -24.31 5.42 -14.07
CA LEU A 292 -23.70 6.73 -14.18
C LEU A 292 -22.21 6.58 -14.52
N ASP A 293 -21.81 7.08 -15.69
CA ASP A 293 -20.42 7.10 -16.12
C ASP A 293 -19.94 8.55 -16.32
N LEU A 294 -18.99 8.94 -15.47
CA LEU A 294 -18.37 10.27 -15.45
C LEU A 294 -16.86 10.17 -15.65
N ARG A 295 -16.38 9.09 -16.28
CA ARG A 295 -14.95 8.87 -16.46
C ARG A 295 -14.28 9.91 -17.35
N HIS A 296 -12.97 10.08 -17.17
CA HIS A 296 -12.15 11.00 -17.97
C HIS A 296 -12.64 12.46 -17.92
N ASN A 297 -13.01 12.93 -16.73
CA ASN A 297 -13.34 14.33 -16.50
C ASN A 297 -12.31 14.99 -15.58
N ARG A 298 -12.63 16.16 -15.02
CA ARG A 298 -11.78 16.95 -14.14
C ARG A 298 -12.49 17.22 -12.81
N LEU A 299 -13.35 16.30 -12.37
CA LEU A 299 -14.12 16.43 -11.13
C LEU A 299 -13.19 16.28 -9.92
N LEU A 300 -13.34 17.19 -8.96
CA LEU A 300 -12.61 17.18 -7.68
C LEU A 300 -13.45 16.59 -6.54
N GLU A 301 -14.75 16.80 -6.57
CA GLU A 301 -15.71 16.36 -5.56
C GLU A 301 -17.09 16.07 -6.17
N LEU A 302 -17.94 15.39 -5.40
CA LEU A 302 -19.34 15.17 -5.74
C LEU A 302 -20.21 16.01 -4.81
N PRO A 303 -21.24 16.72 -5.32
CA PRO A 303 -22.16 17.48 -4.48
C PRO A 303 -22.80 16.63 -3.38
N GLY A 304 -22.97 17.22 -2.20
CA GLY A 304 -23.70 16.59 -1.10
C GLY A 304 -25.11 16.20 -1.53
N GLY A 305 -25.51 14.97 -1.23
CA GLY A 305 -26.86 14.47 -1.55
C GLY A 305 -27.11 14.21 -3.04
N LEU A 306 -26.08 14.22 -3.92
CA LEU A 306 -26.23 13.97 -5.36
C LEU A 306 -27.05 12.71 -5.69
N PHE A 307 -26.91 11.66 -4.87
CA PHE A 307 -27.53 10.35 -5.07
C PHE A 307 -28.82 10.13 -4.25
N ALA A 308 -29.36 11.15 -3.60
CA ALA A 308 -30.47 11.00 -2.66
C ALA A 308 -31.75 10.40 -3.27
N LYS A 309 -31.96 10.56 -4.57
CA LYS A 309 -33.14 10.03 -5.30
C LYS A 309 -32.82 8.90 -6.28
N THR A 310 -31.55 8.51 -6.43
CA THR A 310 -31.11 7.48 -7.40
C THR A 310 -30.91 6.12 -6.73
N ASN A 311 -31.97 5.59 -6.12
CA ASN A 311 -31.91 4.35 -5.32
C ASN A 311 -31.76 3.06 -6.15
N LYS A 312 -31.78 3.17 -7.48
CA LYS A 312 -31.61 2.07 -8.44
C LYS A 312 -30.22 2.04 -9.07
N LEU A 313 -29.30 2.91 -8.64
CA LEU A 313 -27.97 3.03 -9.24
C LEU A 313 -27.14 1.78 -8.91
N GLU A 314 -26.80 1.00 -9.94
CA GLU A 314 -26.05 -0.25 -9.82
C GLU A 314 -24.58 -0.08 -10.25
N THR A 315 -24.32 0.78 -11.25
CA THR A 315 -22.97 0.99 -11.80
C THR A 315 -22.59 2.45 -11.72
N LEU A 316 -21.46 2.73 -11.07
CA LEU A 316 -20.89 4.07 -10.97
C LEU A 316 -19.43 4.05 -11.41
N ASN A 317 -19.12 4.82 -12.45
CA ASN A 317 -17.75 4.99 -12.94
C ASN A 317 -17.31 6.46 -12.75
N LEU A 318 -16.34 6.65 -11.87
CA LEU A 318 -15.69 7.91 -11.52
C LEU A 318 -14.21 7.93 -11.92
N SER A 319 -13.77 6.95 -12.71
CA SER A 319 -12.36 6.76 -13.02
C SER A 319 -11.75 7.91 -13.84
N SER A 320 -10.44 8.12 -13.69
CA SER A 320 -9.72 9.19 -14.40
C SER A 320 -10.32 10.58 -14.16
N ASN A 321 -10.48 10.94 -12.89
CA ASN A 321 -10.86 12.27 -12.43
C ASN A 321 -9.75 12.80 -11.50
N GLN A 322 -10.07 13.78 -10.65
CA GLN A 322 -9.13 14.38 -9.69
C GLN A 322 -9.63 14.18 -8.24
N PHE A 323 -10.38 13.11 -8.00
CA PHE A 323 -10.93 12.82 -6.67
C PHE A 323 -9.84 12.44 -5.67
N THR A 324 -10.05 12.84 -4.41
CA THR A 324 -9.31 12.36 -3.22
C THR A 324 -10.17 11.36 -2.42
N HIS A 325 -9.62 10.72 -1.37
CA HIS A 325 -10.38 9.73 -0.56
C HIS A 325 -11.75 10.21 -0.06
N SER A 326 -11.92 11.52 0.14
CA SER A 326 -13.18 12.15 0.55
C SER A 326 -14.38 11.79 -0.35
N VAL A 327 -14.16 11.47 -1.63
CA VAL A 327 -15.24 11.08 -2.55
C VAL A 327 -15.99 9.84 -2.07
N LEU A 328 -15.29 8.92 -1.38
CA LEU A 328 -15.88 7.68 -0.88
C LEU A 328 -16.94 7.96 0.19
N SER A 329 -16.80 9.02 0.97
CA SER A 329 -17.80 9.43 1.97
C SER A 329 -19.12 9.86 1.33
N SER A 330 -19.08 10.50 0.15
CA SER A 330 -20.27 10.85 -0.62
C SER A 330 -21.01 9.62 -1.18
N LEU A 331 -20.39 8.44 -1.19
CA LEU A 331 -20.97 7.19 -1.68
C LEU A 331 -21.58 6.32 -0.58
N THR A 332 -21.39 6.68 0.69
CA THR A 332 -21.87 5.93 1.87
C THR A 332 -23.35 5.55 1.81
N ALA A 333 -24.20 6.42 1.26
CA ALA A 333 -25.64 6.21 1.17
C ALA A 333 -26.07 5.37 -0.05
N VAL A 334 -25.19 5.12 -1.02
CA VAL A 334 -25.54 4.51 -2.32
C VAL A 334 -25.47 2.98 -2.25
N THR A 335 -26.23 2.41 -1.32
CA THR A 335 -26.23 0.96 -1.00
C THR A 335 -26.73 0.05 -2.12
N SER A 336 -27.26 0.61 -3.21
CA SER A 336 -27.67 -0.11 -4.42
C SER A 336 -26.50 -0.54 -5.31
N LEU A 337 -25.30 0.03 -5.10
CA LEU A 337 -24.15 -0.19 -5.99
C LEU A 337 -23.71 -1.67 -6.04
N VAL A 338 -23.47 -2.11 -7.27
CA VAL A 338 -22.94 -3.43 -7.63
C VAL A 338 -21.53 -3.27 -8.21
N THR A 339 -21.28 -2.21 -8.97
CA THR A 339 -20.00 -1.95 -9.63
C THR A 339 -19.56 -0.52 -9.32
N LEU A 340 -18.37 -0.37 -8.75
CA LEU A 340 -17.75 0.93 -8.47
C LEU A 340 -16.35 0.98 -9.07
N ASP A 341 -16.12 1.93 -9.97
CA ASP A 341 -14.80 2.22 -10.52
C ASP A 341 -14.37 3.63 -10.15
N VAL A 342 -13.33 3.73 -9.31
CA VAL A 342 -12.70 4.99 -8.89
C VAL A 342 -11.23 5.04 -9.31
N SER A 343 -10.83 4.18 -10.25
CA SER A 343 -9.45 4.04 -10.71
C SER A 343 -8.88 5.35 -11.26
N ARG A 344 -7.56 5.53 -11.23
CA ARG A 344 -6.86 6.71 -11.75
C ARG A 344 -7.37 8.00 -11.12
N ASN A 345 -7.49 7.99 -9.79
CA ASN A 345 -7.73 9.16 -8.94
C ASN A 345 -6.62 9.24 -7.88
N ASN A 346 -6.59 10.25 -7.03
CA ASN A 346 -5.55 10.41 -6.00
C ASN A 346 -6.11 10.11 -4.61
N LEU A 347 -6.62 8.90 -4.40
CA LEU A 347 -7.35 8.57 -3.18
C LEU A 347 -6.41 8.38 -1.98
N HIS A 348 -5.22 7.79 -2.17
CA HIS A 348 -4.37 7.29 -1.08
C HIS A 348 -5.11 6.22 -0.26
N ASP A 349 -4.69 6.02 0.99
CA ASP A 349 -5.33 5.09 1.92
C ASP A 349 -6.57 5.72 2.54
N SER A 350 -7.73 5.09 2.30
CA SER A 350 -9.04 5.61 2.70
C SER A 350 -9.55 5.08 4.05
N CYS A 351 -8.77 4.26 4.74
CA CYS A 351 -9.26 3.43 5.85
C CYS A 351 -8.66 3.80 7.22
N GLY A 352 -8.09 5.01 7.29
CA GLY A 352 -7.79 5.72 8.52
C GLY A 352 -6.59 5.21 9.32
N ASN A 353 -5.99 6.14 10.09
CA ASN A 353 -4.87 5.91 11.00
C ASN A 353 -5.39 5.59 12.43
N LYS A 354 -4.51 5.25 13.39
CA LYS A 354 -4.77 4.71 14.76
C LYS A 354 -5.84 5.38 15.66
N THR A 355 -6.49 6.46 15.24
CA THR A 355 -7.44 7.25 16.03
C THR A 355 -8.93 7.00 15.70
N ASP A 356 -9.26 6.29 14.61
CA ASP A 356 -10.67 6.03 14.27
C ASP A 356 -11.26 4.81 15.01
N VAL A 357 -12.50 4.99 15.48
CA VAL A 357 -13.23 4.06 16.38
C VAL A 357 -13.47 2.67 15.75
N ILE A 358 -13.50 2.59 14.41
CA ILE A 358 -13.57 1.33 13.66
C ILE A 358 -12.22 1.15 12.96
N ARG A 359 -11.32 0.38 13.56
CA ARG A 359 -10.00 0.08 12.97
C ARG A 359 -10.15 -0.45 11.54
N GLY A 360 -9.65 0.29 10.55
CA GLY A 360 -9.33 -0.21 9.20
C GLY A 360 -10.49 -0.34 8.20
N SER A 361 -11.67 0.22 8.46
CA SER A 361 -12.78 0.22 7.48
C SER A 361 -12.78 1.48 6.62
N SER A 362 -13.14 1.35 5.35
CA SER A 362 -13.37 2.46 4.44
C SER A 362 -14.77 3.08 4.62
N PRO A 363 -15.02 4.31 4.11
CA PRO A 363 -16.37 4.87 4.02
C PRO A 363 -17.36 4.00 3.22
N LEU A 364 -16.89 3.03 2.44
CA LEU A 364 -17.72 2.12 1.65
C LEU A 364 -18.31 0.95 2.46
N GLN A 365 -18.10 0.90 3.79
CA GLN A 365 -18.48 -0.24 4.63
C GLN A 365 -19.97 -0.64 4.57
N TYR A 366 -20.84 0.25 4.09
CA TYR A 366 -22.28 0.00 3.95
C TYR A 366 -22.68 -0.56 2.56
N LEU A 367 -21.75 -0.62 1.60
CA LEU A 367 -22.00 -1.07 0.23
C LEU A 367 -21.96 -2.60 0.11
N THR A 368 -22.84 -3.29 0.82
CA THR A 368 -22.84 -4.76 0.96
C THR A 368 -23.20 -5.51 -0.34
N LYS A 369 -23.83 -4.84 -1.32
CA LYS A 369 -24.18 -5.39 -2.64
C LYS A 369 -23.04 -5.38 -3.66
N LEU A 370 -21.92 -4.74 -3.32
CA LEU A 370 -20.82 -4.53 -4.25
C LEU A 370 -20.23 -5.88 -4.69
N ARG A 371 -20.08 -6.05 -6.01
CA ARG A 371 -19.49 -7.21 -6.68
C ARG A 371 -18.14 -6.88 -7.31
N GLU A 372 -17.96 -5.65 -7.75
CA GLU A 372 -16.75 -5.20 -8.40
C GLU A 372 -16.33 -3.84 -7.87
N LEU A 373 -15.12 -3.79 -7.30
CA LEU A 373 -14.48 -2.59 -6.80
C LEU A 373 -13.15 -2.39 -7.53
N ARG A 374 -13.04 -1.31 -8.30
CA ARG A 374 -11.82 -0.96 -9.02
C ARG A 374 -11.18 0.29 -8.46
N LEU A 375 -9.96 0.12 -7.98
CA LEU A 375 -9.10 1.09 -7.33
C LEU A 375 -7.73 1.11 -8.02
N SER A 376 -7.65 0.79 -9.32
CA SER A 376 -6.38 0.77 -10.03
C SER A 376 -5.77 2.17 -10.07
N LYS A 377 -4.46 2.33 -9.80
CA LYS A 377 -3.78 3.64 -9.81
C LYS A 377 -4.43 4.70 -8.90
N THR A 378 -4.77 4.33 -7.66
CA THR A 378 -5.30 5.26 -6.65
C THR A 378 -4.30 5.64 -5.55
N ASN A 379 -3.06 5.16 -5.66
CA ASN A 379 -2.00 5.30 -4.67
C ASN A 379 -2.34 4.66 -3.31
N SER A 380 -3.17 3.62 -3.31
CA SER A 380 -3.49 2.87 -2.11
C SER A 380 -2.34 1.92 -1.74
N SER A 381 -2.13 1.69 -0.46
CA SER A 381 -1.10 0.82 0.11
C SER A 381 -1.65 -0.23 1.08
N MET A 382 -2.96 -0.17 1.39
CA MET A 382 -3.64 -1.12 2.29
C MET A 382 -4.94 -1.68 1.71
N ILE A 383 -5.29 -2.92 2.11
CA ILE A 383 -6.60 -3.53 1.83
C ILE A 383 -7.50 -3.33 3.05
N CYS A 384 -8.62 -2.65 2.86
CA CYS A 384 -9.49 -2.29 3.96
C CYS A 384 -10.28 -3.48 4.50
N ARG A 385 -10.61 -3.41 5.80
CA ARG A 385 -11.28 -4.49 6.53
C ARG A 385 -12.68 -4.76 5.99
N ASP A 386 -13.43 -3.72 5.68
CA ASP A 386 -14.78 -3.83 5.12
C ASP A 386 -14.79 -4.54 3.76
N TRP A 387 -13.75 -4.38 2.94
CA TRP A 387 -13.64 -5.10 1.66
C TRP A 387 -13.45 -6.62 1.87
N ARG A 388 -12.88 -7.02 3.01
CA ARG A 388 -12.60 -8.42 3.39
C ARG A 388 -13.69 -9.08 4.22
N GLU A 389 -14.51 -8.30 4.93
CA GLU A 389 -15.46 -8.81 5.92
C GLU A 389 -16.92 -8.34 5.68
N ASN A 390 -17.13 -7.15 5.11
CA ASN A 390 -18.46 -6.52 5.01
C ASN A 390 -19.03 -6.51 3.58
N MET A 391 -18.28 -7.01 2.59
CA MET A 391 -18.69 -7.08 1.18
C MET A 391 -18.85 -8.54 0.74
N PRO A 392 -19.92 -9.26 1.19
CA PRO A 392 -20.07 -10.71 1.00
C PRO A 392 -20.20 -11.14 -0.48
N HIS A 393 -20.59 -10.20 -1.35
CA HIS A 393 -20.80 -10.46 -2.78
C HIS A 393 -19.63 -10.03 -3.66
N LEU A 394 -18.53 -9.55 -3.07
CA LEU A 394 -17.37 -9.07 -3.81
C LEU A 394 -16.73 -10.21 -4.60
N LYS A 395 -16.67 -10.05 -5.93
CA LYS A 395 -16.05 -10.99 -6.86
C LYS A 395 -14.73 -10.49 -7.40
N THR A 396 -14.62 -9.18 -7.61
CA THR A 396 -13.42 -8.56 -8.19
C THR A 396 -13.01 -7.36 -7.36
N LEU A 397 -11.77 -7.38 -6.90
CA LEU A 397 -11.08 -6.26 -6.26
C LEU A 397 -9.82 -5.94 -7.06
N ASP A 398 -9.89 -4.90 -7.89
CA ASP A 398 -8.76 -4.44 -8.70
C ASP A 398 -7.98 -3.38 -7.94
N LEU A 399 -6.77 -3.76 -7.50
CA LEU A 399 -5.79 -2.91 -6.81
C LEU A 399 -4.52 -2.78 -7.65
N THR A 400 -4.62 -2.93 -8.97
CA THR A 400 -3.44 -2.88 -9.85
C THR A 400 -2.77 -1.51 -9.88
N TYR A 401 -1.45 -1.49 -10.10
CA TYR A 401 -0.66 -0.26 -10.25
C TYR A 401 -0.84 0.76 -9.11
N ASN A 402 -0.85 0.25 -7.88
CA ASN A 402 -0.91 1.03 -6.64
C ASN A 402 0.48 1.05 -5.96
N SER A 403 0.50 1.32 -4.65
CA SER A 403 1.72 1.49 -3.85
C SER A 403 1.87 0.43 -2.76
N PHE A 404 1.44 -0.80 -3.03
CA PHE A 404 1.62 -1.93 -2.11
C PHE A 404 3.07 -2.44 -2.14
N GLU A 405 3.72 -2.48 -0.97
CA GLU A 405 5.10 -2.98 -0.79
C GLU A 405 5.14 -4.40 -0.19
N TYR A 406 4.13 -4.74 0.61
CA TYR A 406 3.98 -6.02 1.28
C TYR A 406 2.50 -6.37 1.41
N ILE A 407 2.20 -7.66 1.64
CA ILE A 407 0.84 -8.15 1.92
C ILE A 407 0.86 -8.89 3.25
N THR A 408 -0.05 -8.55 4.15
CA THR A 408 -0.14 -9.19 5.46
C THR A 408 -0.96 -10.48 5.41
N PHE A 409 -0.88 -11.31 6.45
CA PHE A 409 -1.75 -12.48 6.57
C PHE A 409 -3.25 -12.11 6.51
N ALA A 410 -3.65 -11.01 7.17
CA ALA A 410 -5.05 -10.57 7.22
C ALA A 410 -5.58 -10.14 5.85
N ASP A 411 -4.72 -9.57 5.01
CA ASP A 411 -5.06 -9.16 3.64
C ASP A 411 -5.43 -10.34 2.74
N MET A 412 -5.05 -11.56 3.12
CA MET A 412 -5.41 -12.80 2.41
C MET A 412 -6.66 -13.48 2.98
N GLN A 413 -7.16 -13.03 4.14
CA GLN A 413 -8.34 -13.61 4.80
C GLN A 413 -9.60 -12.85 4.39
N PHE A 414 -10.35 -13.41 3.43
CA PHE A 414 -11.65 -12.90 3.00
C PHE A 414 -12.76 -13.75 3.65
N ASN A 415 -13.28 -13.26 4.76
CA ASN A 415 -14.17 -14.04 5.62
C ASN A 415 -15.59 -14.04 5.06
N GLY A 416 -16.10 -15.23 4.73
CA GLY A 416 -17.46 -15.38 4.19
C GLY A 416 -17.63 -14.94 2.73
N ILE A 417 -16.53 -14.70 2.00
CA ILE A 417 -16.57 -14.24 0.60
C ILE A 417 -16.14 -15.36 -0.36
N VAL A 418 -17.13 -15.82 -1.12
CA VAL A 418 -17.13 -16.69 -2.31
C VAL A 418 -16.22 -16.32 -3.49
N ASP A 419 -15.07 -16.96 -3.76
CA ASP A 419 -14.34 -16.83 -5.05
C ASP A 419 -13.92 -15.39 -5.44
N VAL A 420 -13.54 -14.55 -4.48
CA VAL A 420 -13.05 -13.20 -4.77
C VAL A 420 -11.69 -13.24 -5.46
N THR A 421 -11.55 -12.51 -6.56
CA THR A 421 -10.29 -12.25 -7.25
C THR A 421 -9.74 -10.90 -6.82
N VAL A 422 -8.55 -10.89 -6.21
CA VAL A 422 -7.83 -9.69 -5.79
C VAL A 422 -6.65 -9.50 -6.72
N ASP A 423 -6.70 -8.47 -7.55
CA ASP A 423 -5.66 -8.17 -8.53
C ASP A 423 -4.69 -7.10 -8.00
N LEU A 424 -3.47 -7.50 -7.69
CA LEU A 424 -2.40 -6.65 -7.17
C LEU A 424 -1.28 -6.46 -8.21
N GLN A 425 -1.51 -6.78 -9.48
CA GLN A 425 -0.48 -6.62 -10.51
C GLN A 425 -0.03 -5.17 -10.71
N GLY A 426 1.22 -4.95 -11.13
CA GLY A 426 1.81 -3.61 -11.24
C GLY A 426 2.15 -2.91 -9.91
N ASN A 427 2.03 -3.56 -8.75
CA ASN A 427 2.55 -3.08 -7.46
C ASN A 427 4.02 -3.50 -7.22
N ASN A 428 4.66 -2.98 -6.16
CA ASN A 428 6.03 -3.31 -5.77
C ASN A 428 6.10 -4.29 -4.59
N ILE A 429 5.22 -5.30 -4.60
CA ILE A 429 5.11 -6.26 -3.50
C ILE A 429 6.34 -7.17 -3.49
N SER A 430 7.09 -7.14 -2.39
CA SER A 430 8.34 -7.90 -2.27
C SER A 430 8.35 -8.94 -1.15
N THR A 431 7.44 -8.82 -0.18
CA THR A 431 7.40 -9.65 1.03
C THR A 431 5.96 -9.96 1.46
N LEU A 432 5.75 -11.14 2.06
CA LEU A 432 4.54 -11.51 2.78
C LEU A 432 4.76 -11.41 4.29
N GLU A 433 4.04 -10.50 4.94
CA GLU A 433 4.23 -10.24 6.37
C GLU A 433 3.39 -11.21 7.22
N TYR A 434 4.04 -12.29 7.67
CA TYR A 434 3.48 -13.27 8.61
C TYR A 434 4.21 -13.18 9.95
N THR A 435 3.45 -13.12 11.04
CA THR A 435 3.95 -13.37 12.40
C THR A 435 3.98 -14.88 12.68
N ARG A 436 4.59 -15.29 13.80
CA ARG A 436 4.50 -16.68 14.28
C ARG A 436 3.04 -17.08 14.52
N ASP A 437 2.26 -16.22 15.16
CA ASP A 437 0.84 -16.46 15.44
C ASP A 437 0.02 -16.63 14.15
N ASN A 438 0.33 -15.85 13.10
CA ASN A 438 -0.30 -15.99 11.78
C ASN A 438 -0.01 -17.36 11.17
N TYR A 439 1.24 -17.84 11.26
CA TYR A 439 1.63 -19.18 10.82
C TYR A 439 0.87 -20.27 11.61
N GLU A 440 0.85 -20.17 12.94
CA GLU A 440 0.18 -21.15 13.80
C GLU A 440 -1.32 -21.20 13.50
N TYR A 441 -1.95 -20.05 13.27
CA TYR A 441 -3.35 -19.98 12.86
C TYR A 441 -3.58 -20.60 11.48
N ALA A 442 -2.74 -20.27 10.49
CA ALA A 442 -2.83 -20.81 9.14
C ALA A 442 -2.75 -22.35 9.12
N VAL A 443 -1.86 -22.93 9.93
CA VAL A 443 -1.68 -24.39 10.00
C VAL A 443 -2.77 -25.06 10.83
N ASN A 444 -3.08 -24.55 12.03
CA ASN A 444 -3.89 -25.27 13.01
C ASN A 444 -5.39 -24.95 13.00
N VAL A 445 -5.81 -23.76 12.55
CA VAL A 445 -7.17 -23.25 12.79
C VAL A 445 -8.00 -23.11 11.53
N VAL A 446 -7.41 -22.75 10.40
CA VAL A 446 -8.18 -22.51 9.16
C VAL A 446 -8.90 -23.80 8.77
N ASP A 447 -10.22 -23.77 8.60
CA ASP A 447 -10.96 -24.94 8.12
C ASP A 447 -10.71 -25.13 6.62
N ALA A 448 -10.57 -26.38 6.15
CA ALA A 448 -10.29 -26.67 4.73
C ALA A 448 -11.36 -26.13 3.76
N ALA A 449 -12.55 -25.80 4.29
CA ALA A 449 -13.73 -25.29 3.59
C ALA A 449 -13.83 -23.75 3.52
N SER A 450 -12.85 -23.00 4.03
CA SER A 450 -12.89 -21.52 3.97
C SER A 450 -12.74 -21.05 2.52
N PRO A 451 -13.63 -20.17 2.02
CA PRO A 451 -13.58 -19.70 0.64
C PRO A 451 -12.30 -18.90 0.40
N ARG A 452 -11.60 -19.20 -0.69
CA ARG A 452 -10.23 -18.73 -0.91
C ARG A 452 -10.22 -17.58 -1.90
N ALA A 453 -9.75 -16.42 -1.44
CA ALA A 453 -9.41 -15.33 -2.34
C ALA A 453 -8.31 -15.75 -3.31
N GLN A 454 -8.51 -15.47 -4.60
CA GLN A 454 -7.49 -15.63 -5.63
C GLN A 454 -6.68 -14.33 -5.73
N LEU A 455 -5.47 -14.34 -5.15
CA LEU A 455 -4.56 -13.20 -5.24
C LEU A 455 -3.70 -13.29 -6.50
N LYS A 456 -3.77 -12.29 -7.37
CA LYS A 456 -2.86 -12.10 -8.51
C LYS A 456 -1.77 -11.11 -8.12
N LEU A 457 -0.54 -11.59 -7.95
CA LEU A 457 0.59 -10.76 -7.53
C LEU A 457 1.40 -10.23 -8.74
N PRO A 458 2.03 -9.05 -8.61
CA PRO A 458 2.70 -8.32 -9.72
C PRO A 458 4.02 -8.96 -10.16
N ALA A 459 4.69 -9.68 -9.26
CA ALA A 459 5.99 -10.28 -9.47
C ALA A 459 6.22 -11.42 -8.46
N THR A 460 7.40 -12.03 -8.59
CA THR A 460 7.97 -12.96 -7.62
C THR A 460 8.50 -12.25 -6.38
N LEU A 461 8.29 -12.83 -5.19
CA LEU A 461 8.79 -12.34 -3.91
C LEU A 461 10.32 -12.40 -3.79
N ARG A 462 10.90 -11.63 -2.86
CA ARG A 462 12.34 -11.71 -2.53
C ARG A 462 12.70 -13.08 -1.96
N CYS A 463 11.82 -13.66 -1.14
CA CYS A 463 12.05 -14.94 -0.45
C CYS A 463 13.32 -14.92 0.37
N ASP A 464 13.33 -14.05 1.38
CA ASP A 464 14.38 -13.98 2.38
C ASP A 464 13.83 -14.30 3.78
N CYS A 465 14.57 -13.94 4.83
CA CYS A 465 14.15 -14.15 6.21
C CYS A 465 12.80 -13.51 6.55
N HIS A 466 12.36 -12.47 5.84
CA HIS A 466 11.11 -11.78 6.14
C HIS A 466 9.88 -12.59 5.70
N ASP A 467 10.05 -13.46 4.70
CA ASP A 467 9.00 -14.36 4.22
C ASP A 467 8.95 -15.70 4.98
N TYR A 468 9.82 -15.94 5.96
CA TYR A 468 10.01 -17.25 6.58
C TYR A 468 8.73 -17.88 7.14
N TRP A 469 7.93 -17.13 7.90
CA TRP A 469 6.69 -17.67 8.49
C TRP A 469 5.63 -17.95 7.42
N ALA A 470 5.57 -17.12 6.37
CA ALA A 470 4.72 -17.38 5.21
C ALA A 470 5.18 -18.64 4.47
N ALA A 471 6.48 -18.75 4.18
CA ALA A 471 7.08 -19.93 3.55
C ALA A 471 6.82 -21.21 4.34
N ARG A 472 6.92 -21.15 5.67
CA ARG A 472 6.63 -22.30 6.53
C ARG A 472 5.15 -22.67 6.52
N ALA A 473 4.25 -21.69 6.54
CA ALA A 473 2.81 -21.93 6.38
C ALA A 473 2.49 -22.58 5.01
N PHE A 474 3.09 -22.11 3.92
CA PHE A 474 2.93 -22.73 2.60
C PHE A 474 3.57 -24.12 2.51
N HIS A 475 4.69 -24.35 3.20
CA HIS A 475 5.36 -25.65 3.24
C HIS A 475 4.49 -26.71 3.95
N GLU A 476 4.00 -26.38 5.16
CA GLU A 476 3.24 -27.32 5.99
C GLU A 476 1.78 -27.44 5.53
N ARG A 477 1.20 -26.36 5.00
CA ARG A 477 -0.19 -26.32 4.54
C ARG A 477 -0.38 -25.45 3.29
N PRO A 478 -0.05 -25.92 2.07
CA PRO A 478 -0.15 -25.14 0.83
C PRO A 478 -1.56 -24.60 0.52
N THR A 479 -2.60 -25.20 1.11
CA THR A 479 -4.01 -24.93 0.82
C THR A 479 -4.63 -23.79 1.64
N HIS A 480 -3.91 -23.17 2.58
CA HIS A 480 -4.45 -22.07 3.38
C HIS A 480 -4.73 -20.79 2.56
N VAL A 481 -4.15 -20.68 1.36
CA VAL A 481 -4.42 -19.64 0.35
C VAL A 481 -4.57 -20.33 -1.01
N ALA A 482 -5.30 -19.72 -1.96
CA ALA A 482 -5.62 -20.34 -3.26
C ALA A 482 -4.39 -20.65 -4.13
N ALA A 483 -3.35 -19.82 -4.05
CA ALA A 483 -2.15 -19.96 -4.86
C ALA A 483 -0.89 -19.60 -4.08
N GLU A 484 0.14 -20.44 -4.20
CA GLU A 484 1.44 -20.20 -3.59
C GLU A 484 2.28 -19.25 -4.46
N PRO A 485 2.82 -18.15 -3.91
CA PRO A 485 3.69 -17.24 -4.64
C PRO A 485 5.04 -17.87 -5.01
N ARG A 486 5.70 -17.25 -5.99
CA ARG A 486 7.02 -17.67 -6.48
C ARG A 486 8.12 -16.70 -6.05
N CYS A 487 9.34 -17.21 -5.93
CA CYS A 487 10.54 -16.44 -5.59
C CYS A 487 11.24 -15.90 -6.83
N ALA A 488 11.95 -14.77 -6.67
CA ALA A 488 12.66 -14.11 -7.79
C ALA A 488 13.74 -14.99 -8.44
N GLY A 489 14.36 -15.90 -7.67
CA GLY A 489 15.27 -16.93 -8.18
C GLY A 489 14.58 -18.18 -8.76
N GLY A 490 13.25 -18.17 -8.88
CA GLY A 490 12.44 -19.32 -9.27
C GLY A 490 12.11 -20.27 -8.11
N GLY A 491 11.12 -21.13 -8.34
CA GLY A 491 10.58 -22.02 -7.31
C GLY A 491 9.45 -21.38 -6.50
N LYS A 492 8.73 -22.24 -5.76
CA LYS A 492 7.66 -21.81 -4.86
C LYS A 492 8.22 -21.43 -3.49
N LEU A 493 7.57 -20.50 -2.81
CA LEU A 493 8.01 -19.94 -1.53
C LEU A 493 8.25 -21.02 -0.45
N GLY A 494 7.36 -22.00 -0.31
CA GLY A 494 7.41 -23.06 0.68
C GLY A 494 8.35 -24.22 0.35
N ARG A 495 9.19 -24.13 -0.69
CA ARG A 495 10.06 -25.26 -1.09
C ARG A 495 11.12 -25.62 -0.03
N ALA A 496 11.72 -24.63 0.61
CA ALA A 496 12.81 -24.84 1.58
C ALA A 496 12.89 -23.67 2.60
N PRO A 497 11.91 -23.55 3.52
CA PRO A 497 11.83 -22.41 4.44
C PRO A 497 13.08 -22.26 5.32
N ASP A 498 13.72 -23.36 5.74
CA ASP A 498 14.91 -23.34 6.61
C ASP A 498 16.18 -22.80 5.93
N ARG A 499 16.14 -22.57 4.61
CA ARG A 499 17.23 -21.94 3.84
C ARG A 499 17.08 -20.42 3.74
N LEU A 500 15.96 -19.85 4.18
CA LEU A 500 15.70 -18.42 4.09
C LEU A 500 16.53 -17.66 5.13
N GLU A 501 17.40 -16.80 4.65
CA GLU A 501 18.36 -16.00 5.43
C GLU A 501 18.40 -14.58 4.83
N CYS A 502 18.58 -13.57 5.66
CA CYS A 502 18.78 -12.19 5.20
C CYS A 502 20.02 -11.57 5.83
N ALA A 503 20.59 -10.59 5.15
CA ALA A 503 21.69 -9.81 5.70
C ALA A 503 21.22 -8.92 6.86
N GLY A 504 22.08 -8.77 7.87
CA GLY A 504 21.80 -7.98 9.06
C GLY A 504 21.31 -8.82 10.23
N ALA A 505 20.51 -8.21 11.08
CA ALA A 505 20.05 -8.77 12.35
C ALA A 505 18.56 -8.46 12.54
N PRO A 506 17.84 -9.23 13.39
CA PRO A 506 16.41 -8.99 13.62
C PRO A 506 16.16 -7.62 14.25
N LYS A 507 14.92 -7.12 14.15
CA LYS A 507 14.51 -5.83 14.74
C LYS A 507 14.99 -5.73 16.21
N GLY A 508 15.73 -4.68 16.51
CA GLY A 508 16.28 -4.41 17.85
C GLY A 508 17.71 -4.92 18.07
N VAL A 509 18.28 -5.73 17.18
CA VAL A 509 19.70 -6.09 17.20
C VAL A 509 20.43 -5.22 16.18
N THR A 510 21.55 -4.64 16.60
CA THR A 510 22.41 -3.86 15.69
C THR A 510 23.70 -4.62 15.42
N CYS A 511 24.08 -4.69 14.15
CA CYS A 511 25.33 -5.28 13.71
C CYS A 511 26.18 -4.17 13.09
N GLY A 512 27.40 -3.98 13.61
CA GLY A 512 28.32 -2.95 13.16
C GLY A 512 29.62 -3.53 12.60
N ALA A 513 30.33 -2.73 11.80
CA ALA A 513 31.69 -3.04 11.37
C ALA A 513 32.60 -3.24 12.61
N PRO A 514 33.54 -4.20 12.56
CA PRO A 514 34.05 -4.92 11.39
C PRO A 514 33.33 -6.25 11.07
N CYS A 515 32.18 -6.54 11.70
CA CYS A 515 31.48 -7.82 11.55
C CYS A 515 30.27 -7.71 10.61
N ALA A 516 30.03 -8.75 9.82
CA ALA A 516 28.82 -8.93 9.05
C ALA A 516 27.88 -9.92 9.74
N CYS A 517 26.60 -9.57 9.87
CA CYS A 517 25.59 -10.45 10.44
C CYS A 517 24.65 -10.99 9.37
N ALA A 518 24.13 -12.18 9.62
CA ALA A 518 23.04 -12.74 8.86
C ALA A 518 22.05 -13.42 9.79
N TRP A 519 20.77 -13.29 9.46
CA TRP A 519 19.66 -13.71 10.30
C TRP A 519 18.85 -14.81 9.62
N ARG A 520 18.67 -15.91 10.34
CA ARG A 520 17.78 -17.00 9.95
C ARG A 520 16.66 -17.15 10.99
N PRO A 521 15.40 -16.82 10.65
CA PRO A 521 14.27 -17.00 11.54
C PRO A 521 13.92 -18.48 11.70
N GLY A 522 13.24 -18.82 12.80
CA GLY A 522 12.85 -20.20 13.08
C GLY A 522 12.18 -20.39 14.43
N PRO A 523 11.82 -21.64 14.78
CA PRO A 523 11.48 -22.01 16.16
C PRO A 523 12.65 -21.72 17.09
N ARG A 524 13.86 -22.09 16.62
CA ARG A 524 15.16 -21.68 17.17
C ARG A 524 15.83 -20.73 16.18
N PRO A 525 15.64 -19.42 16.32
CA PRO A 525 16.23 -18.46 15.40
C PRO A 525 17.76 -18.45 15.53
N VAL A 526 18.47 -18.23 14.42
CA VAL A 526 19.93 -18.25 14.38
C VAL A 526 20.48 -16.90 13.96
N LEU A 527 21.39 -16.35 14.76
CA LEU A 527 22.17 -15.16 14.41
C LEU A 527 23.59 -15.58 14.07
N ARG A 528 23.96 -15.42 12.80
CA ARG A 528 25.29 -15.71 12.29
C ARG A 528 26.11 -14.43 12.26
N VAL A 529 27.28 -14.46 12.90
CA VAL A 529 28.22 -13.32 12.94
C VAL A 529 29.53 -13.74 12.30
N ARG A 530 29.95 -13.02 11.26
CA ARG A 530 31.19 -13.25 10.53
C ARG A 530 32.11 -12.04 10.67
N CYS A 531 33.29 -12.23 11.25
CA CYS A 531 34.29 -11.18 11.47
C CYS A 531 35.67 -11.61 10.95
N ALA A 532 35.75 -12.10 9.72
CA ALA A 532 37.00 -12.60 9.16
C ALA A 532 38.00 -11.47 8.85
N GLY A 533 39.28 -11.63 9.19
CA GLY A 533 40.33 -10.68 8.79
C GLY A 533 40.31 -9.33 9.52
N ALA A 534 39.54 -9.20 10.61
CA ALA A 534 39.29 -7.92 11.28
C ALA A 534 40.38 -7.50 12.29
N GLY A 535 41.40 -8.34 12.51
CA GLY A 535 42.49 -8.07 13.46
C GLY A 535 42.07 -8.12 14.93
N LEU A 536 40.98 -8.83 15.25
CA LEU A 536 40.43 -8.95 16.60
C LEU A 536 41.38 -9.72 17.52
N ARG A 537 41.48 -9.28 18.78
CA ARG A 537 42.33 -9.92 19.82
C ARG A 537 41.55 -10.79 20.82
N SER A 538 40.22 -10.66 20.87
CA SER A 538 39.38 -11.46 21.76
C SER A 538 37.99 -11.68 21.16
N VAL A 539 37.30 -12.72 21.63
CA VAL A 539 35.90 -13.00 21.25
C VAL A 539 34.97 -11.88 21.71
N ARG A 540 35.22 -11.28 22.88
CA ARG A 540 34.49 -10.11 23.39
C ARG A 540 34.48 -8.93 22.40
N ALA A 541 35.58 -8.71 21.68
CA ALA A 541 35.66 -7.64 20.69
C ALA A 541 34.73 -7.89 19.49
N ALA A 542 34.58 -9.15 19.08
CA ALA A 542 33.62 -9.54 18.04
C ALA A 542 32.17 -9.32 18.50
N LEU A 543 31.83 -9.72 19.73
CA LEU A 543 30.49 -9.55 20.27
C LEU A 543 30.17 -8.09 20.58
N ALA A 544 31.16 -7.25 20.91
CA ALA A 544 30.95 -5.82 21.08
C ALA A 544 30.45 -5.12 19.81
N ALA A 545 30.74 -5.68 18.63
CA ALA A 545 30.22 -5.21 17.34
C ALA A 545 28.74 -5.59 17.12
N VAL A 546 28.18 -6.48 17.95
CA VAL A 546 26.78 -6.92 17.89
C VAL A 546 26.08 -6.51 19.19
N ARG A 547 25.34 -5.40 19.17
CA ARG A 547 24.55 -4.98 20.35
C ARG A 547 23.16 -5.58 20.27
N ALA A 548 22.87 -6.47 21.21
CA ALA A 548 21.54 -7.03 21.43
C ALA A 548 20.99 -6.58 22.80
N PRO A 549 19.75 -6.06 22.89
CA PRO A 549 19.07 -5.88 24.17
C PRO A 549 18.83 -7.24 24.82
N ARG A 550 18.98 -7.34 26.15
CA ARG A 550 18.88 -8.57 27.00
C ARG A 550 18.18 -9.72 26.25
N GLY A 551 19.05 -10.57 25.69
CA GLY A 551 18.92 -11.50 24.57
C GLY A 551 17.52 -12.02 24.20
N PRO A 552 17.06 -11.85 22.93
CA PRO A 552 16.17 -12.84 22.36
C PRO A 552 16.83 -14.24 22.44
N PRO A 553 16.08 -15.33 22.68
CA PRO A 553 16.62 -16.68 22.68
C PRO A 553 16.98 -17.09 21.25
N VAL A 554 18.16 -16.66 20.80
CA VAL A 554 18.73 -16.99 19.48
C VAL A 554 19.92 -17.92 19.68
N ASP A 555 20.09 -18.85 18.76
CA ASP A 555 21.28 -19.67 18.65
C ASP A 555 22.38 -18.87 17.93
N TRP A 556 23.60 -18.88 18.45
CA TRP A 556 24.71 -18.08 17.93
C TRP A 556 25.67 -18.91 17.09
N GLU A 557 25.97 -18.45 15.87
CA GLU A 557 27.06 -18.98 15.06
C GLU A 557 28.14 -17.90 14.90
N LEU A 558 29.31 -18.10 15.51
CA LEU A 558 30.42 -17.15 15.48
C LEU A 558 31.53 -17.64 14.54
N TYR A 559 31.81 -16.86 13.50
CA TYR A 559 32.89 -17.13 12.54
C TYR A 559 33.96 -16.05 12.64
N LEU A 560 35.04 -16.36 13.34
CA LEU A 560 36.11 -15.44 13.77
C LEU A 560 37.48 -15.85 13.21
N ALA A 561 37.49 -16.58 12.10
CA ALA A 561 38.73 -16.98 11.44
C ALA A 561 39.59 -15.79 10.99
N ASP A 562 40.89 -16.00 10.80
CA ASP A 562 41.84 -14.99 10.28
C ASP A 562 41.94 -13.73 11.17
N ASN A 563 42.07 -13.92 12.49
CA ASN A 563 42.22 -12.84 13.46
C ASN A 563 43.49 -13.03 14.32
N ARG A 564 43.62 -12.28 15.42
CA ARG A 564 44.74 -12.34 16.36
C ARG A 564 44.27 -12.74 17.76
N ILE A 565 43.25 -13.59 17.84
CA ILE A 565 42.67 -14.04 19.11
C ILE A 565 43.64 -15.02 19.75
N ASP A 566 44.10 -14.71 20.95
CA ASP A 566 45.06 -15.52 21.72
C ASP A 566 44.43 -16.15 22.97
N ARG A 567 43.36 -15.55 23.50
CA ARG A 567 42.63 -16.02 24.68
C ARG A 567 41.13 -16.16 24.41
N VAL A 568 40.54 -17.21 24.97
CA VAL A 568 39.10 -17.51 24.89
C VAL A 568 38.57 -17.78 26.29
N ASP A 569 37.79 -16.84 26.82
CA ASP A 569 37.14 -16.94 28.13
C ASP A 569 35.67 -17.36 27.94
N LEU A 570 35.17 -18.28 28.78
CA LEU A 570 33.79 -18.77 28.68
C LEU A 570 32.76 -17.67 28.95
N ASP A 571 33.08 -16.71 29.82
CA ASP A 571 32.22 -15.58 30.15
C ASP A 571 32.06 -14.58 28.99
N ASP A 572 32.96 -14.65 28.00
CA ASP A 572 32.93 -13.81 26.80
C ASP A 572 32.07 -14.40 25.68
N LEU A 573 31.45 -15.56 25.89
CA LEU A 573 30.65 -16.25 24.87
C LEU A 573 29.15 -15.96 25.08
N PRO A 574 28.38 -15.86 23.99
CA PRO A 574 26.94 -15.71 24.12
C PRO A 574 26.30 -17.01 24.62
N HIS A 575 25.19 -16.87 25.36
CA HIS A 575 24.36 -18.03 25.71
C HIS A 575 23.78 -18.68 24.42
N ASN A 576 23.67 -20.02 24.40
CA ASN A 576 23.22 -20.81 23.25
C ASN A 576 24.12 -20.70 22.00
N LEU A 577 25.44 -20.73 22.19
CA LEU A 577 26.40 -20.90 21.09
C LEU A 577 26.21 -22.27 20.41
N THR A 578 26.29 -22.33 19.09
CA THR A 578 26.18 -23.59 18.33
C THR A 578 27.37 -23.85 17.42
N VAL A 579 28.06 -22.79 17.00
CA VAL A 579 29.29 -22.85 16.19
C VAL A 579 30.28 -21.80 16.67
N LEU A 580 31.55 -22.19 16.86
CA LEU A 580 32.66 -21.27 17.11
C LEU A 580 33.84 -21.60 16.19
N ASP A 581 34.06 -20.77 15.19
CA ASP A 581 35.17 -20.91 14.24
C ASP A 581 36.30 -19.92 14.57
N LEU A 582 37.42 -20.46 15.07
CA LEU A 582 38.61 -19.71 15.47
C LEU A 582 39.83 -20.11 14.63
N ARG A 583 39.64 -20.62 13.41
CA ARG A 583 40.75 -21.01 12.53
C ARG A 583 41.70 -19.84 12.24
N ASN A 584 42.98 -20.12 12.04
CA ASN A 584 44.00 -19.12 11.71
C ASN A 584 44.01 -17.92 12.68
N ASN A 585 44.25 -18.20 13.96
CA ASN A 585 44.34 -17.21 15.04
C ASN A 585 45.64 -17.43 15.84
N SER A 586 45.75 -16.85 17.04
CA SER A 586 46.94 -16.94 17.90
C SER A 586 46.69 -17.76 19.17
N VAL A 587 45.70 -18.67 19.16
CA VAL A 587 45.34 -19.46 20.34
C VAL A 587 46.43 -20.48 20.63
N SER A 588 47.17 -20.28 21.72
CA SER A 588 48.27 -21.18 22.10
C SER A 588 47.86 -22.29 23.05
N SER A 589 46.86 -22.07 23.91
CA SER A 589 46.42 -23.08 24.88
C SER A 589 44.99 -22.83 25.30
N LEU A 590 44.24 -23.91 25.53
CA LEU A 590 42.92 -23.87 26.16
C LEU A 590 42.96 -24.71 27.43
N SER A 591 42.26 -24.27 28.47
CA SER A 591 42.05 -25.11 29.66
C SER A 591 41.17 -26.31 29.27
N ALA A 592 41.34 -27.45 29.96
CA ALA A 592 40.55 -28.65 29.67
C ALA A 592 39.04 -28.40 29.84
N THR A 593 38.66 -27.57 30.81
CA THR A 593 37.26 -27.18 31.07
C THR A 593 36.71 -26.30 29.94
N THR A 594 37.46 -25.29 29.51
CA THR A 594 37.08 -24.43 28.36
C THR A 594 36.94 -25.25 27.09
N ALA A 595 37.90 -26.14 26.80
CA ALA A 595 37.85 -27.02 25.63
C ALA A 595 36.65 -27.98 25.68
N SER A 596 36.33 -28.53 26.85
CA SER A 596 35.20 -29.47 27.00
C SER A 596 33.85 -28.82 26.77
N GLU A 597 33.69 -27.55 27.14
CA GLU A 597 32.47 -26.80 26.84
C GLU A 597 32.40 -26.38 25.38
N LEU A 598 33.48 -25.81 24.83
CA LEU A 598 33.50 -25.30 23.46
C LEU A 598 33.28 -26.38 22.39
N VAL A 599 33.83 -27.58 22.60
CA VAL A 599 33.68 -28.71 21.69
C VAL A 599 32.22 -29.14 21.51
N LYS A 600 31.37 -28.99 22.55
CA LYS A 600 29.92 -29.24 22.45
C LYS A 600 29.21 -28.29 21.48
N HIS A 601 29.83 -27.14 21.18
CA HIS A 601 29.29 -26.06 20.35
C HIS A 601 30.05 -25.92 19.01
N GLY A 602 30.55 -27.03 18.45
CA GLY A 602 31.10 -27.05 17.09
C GLY A 602 32.37 -26.22 16.90
N LEU A 603 33.33 -26.38 17.82
CA LEU A 603 34.61 -25.67 17.79
C LEU A 603 35.48 -26.03 16.57
N ARG A 604 36.12 -25.01 15.98
CA ARG A 604 37.17 -25.15 14.95
C ARG A 604 38.42 -24.36 15.34
N LEU A 605 39.60 -24.98 15.27
CA LEU A 605 40.88 -24.44 15.76
C LEU A 605 42.08 -24.67 14.83
N ALA A 606 41.88 -25.17 13.61
CA ALA A 606 42.98 -25.36 12.67
C ALA A 606 43.82 -24.08 12.48
N ASP A 607 45.10 -24.27 12.16
CA ASP A 607 46.05 -23.17 11.91
C ASP A 607 46.26 -22.21 13.09
N ASN A 608 46.17 -22.72 14.33
CA ASN A 608 46.57 -22.01 15.55
C ASN A 608 47.87 -22.58 16.13
N PRO A 609 48.70 -21.79 16.84
CA PRO A 609 49.95 -22.23 17.45
C PRO A 609 49.72 -23.02 18.76
N LEU A 610 48.97 -24.13 18.69
CA LEU A 610 48.57 -24.91 19.87
C LEU A 610 49.76 -25.58 20.56
N ALA A 611 49.95 -25.30 21.84
CA ALA A 611 50.93 -25.94 22.71
C ALA A 611 50.47 -27.37 23.02
N CYS A 612 51.30 -28.34 22.61
CA CYS A 612 51.08 -29.76 22.85
C CYS A 612 52.12 -30.32 23.83
N ASP A 613 52.33 -29.61 24.94
CA ASP A 613 53.33 -29.91 25.96
C ASP A 613 52.73 -30.69 27.15
N CYS A 614 53.53 -30.87 28.21
CA CYS A 614 53.14 -31.63 29.39
C CYS A 614 51.92 -31.07 30.13
N GLY A 615 51.63 -29.76 30.01
CA GLY A 615 50.49 -29.11 30.64
C GLY A 615 49.18 -29.24 29.85
N ALA A 616 49.26 -29.65 28.58
CA ALA A 616 48.11 -29.73 27.67
C ALA A 616 47.50 -31.15 27.57
N ALA A 617 47.96 -32.12 28.36
CA ALA A 617 47.56 -33.53 28.21
C ALA A 617 46.04 -33.75 28.29
N ASP A 618 45.38 -33.15 29.28
CA ASP A 618 43.93 -33.26 29.48
C ASP A 618 43.15 -32.54 28.36
N THR A 619 43.60 -31.35 27.97
CA THR A 619 42.99 -30.57 26.88
C THR A 619 43.11 -31.29 25.53
N LEU A 620 44.26 -31.90 25.23
CA LEU A 620 44.50 -32.63 23.98
C LEU A 620 43.56 -33.84 23.84
N ALA A 621 43.26 -34.55 24.93
CA ALA A 621 42.30 -35.65 24.92
C ALA A 621 40.91 -35.17 24.50
N VAL A 622 40.46 -34.04 25.05
CA VAL A 622 39.16 -33.42 24.72
C VAL A 622 39.12 -32.93 23.27
N LEU A 623 40.16 -32.22 22.82
CA LEU A 623 40.22 -31.69 21.46
C LEU A 623 40.25 -32.80 20.40
N ARG A 624 40.95 -33.91 20.65
CA ARG A 624 40.95 -35.06 19.71
C ARG A 624 39.58 -35.68 19.54
N ALA A 625 38.79 -35.73 20.62
CA ALA A 625 37.51 -36.41 20.64
C ALA A 625 36.38 -35.61 19.99
N GLY A 626 36.45 -34.27 19.96
CA GLY A 626 35.32 -33.48 19.45
C GLY A 626 35.64 -32.15 18.76
N LEU A 627 36.90 -31.84 18.46
CA LEU A 627 37.21 -30.72 17.57
C LEU A 627 36.76 -31.06 16.13
N GLN A 628 35.97 -30.18 15.49
CA GLN A 628 35.43 -30.47 14.15
C GLN A 628 36.50 -30.59 13.07
N ASP A 629 37.60 -29.85 13.21
CA ASP A 629 38.73 -29.79 12.29
C ASP A 629 40.01 -30.42 12.86
N ALA A 630 39.87 -31.41 13.74
CA ALA A 630 40.99 -32.08 14.43
C ALA A 630 42.07 -32.63 13.48
N ALA A 631 41.69 -33.07 12.28
CA ALA A 631 42.63 -33.59 11.28
C ALA A 631 43.53 -32.50 10.67
N ALA A 632 43.07 -31.24 10.63
CA ALA A 632 43.81 -30.10 10.12
C ALA A 632 44.60 -29.37 11.23
N ALA A 633 44.22 -29.53 12.50
CA ALA A 633 44.90 -28.92 13.63
C ALA A 633 46.31 -29.50 13.85
N ARG A 634 47.28 -28.61 14.10
CA ARG A 634 48.70 -28.93 14.29
C ARG A 634 49.22 -28.34 15.58
N CYS A 635 50.27 -28.94 16.11
CA CYS A 635 50.98 -28.44 17.29
C CYS A 635 52.00 -27.37 16.90
N ALA A 636 52.25 -26.40 17.78
CA ALA A 636 53.20 -25.31 17.56
C ALA A 636 54.64 -25.79 17.30
N ALA A 637 55.04 -26.90 17.95
CA ALA A 637 56.34 -27.54 17.75
C ALA A 637 56.43 -28.38 16.45
N GLY A 638 55.36 -28.41 15.65
CA GLY A 638 55.20 -29.28 14.48
C GLY A 638 54.48 -30.59 14.82
N GLY A 639 53.90 -31.22 13.80
CA GLY A 639 53.13 -32.47 13.91
C GLY A 639 51.61 -32.27 14.04
N ALA A 640 50.85 -33.29 13.66
CA ALA A 640 49.39 -33.29 13.74
C ALA A 640 48.90 -33.43 15.19
N LEU A 641 47.87 -32.68 15.58
CA LEU A 641 47.32 -32.70 16.94
C LEU A 641 46.84 -34.10 17.37
N LEU A 642 46.30 -34.86 16.42
CA LEU A 642 45.86 -36.25 16.62
C LEU A 642 47.01 -37.20 17.02
N GLN A 643 48.25 -36.87 16.67
CA GLN A 643 49.42 -37.75 16.85
C GLN A 643 50.35 -37.31 18.00
N ALA A 644 50.14 -36.14 18.59
CA ALA A 644 51.02 -35.61 19.64
C ALA A 644 51.02 -36.45 20.93
N ARG A 645 52.16 -36.62 21.61
CA ARG A 645 52.24 -37.30 22.92
C ARG A 645 52.93 -36.38 23.93
N PRO A 646 52.19 -35.81 24.91
CA PRO A 646 52.77 -34.89 25.89
C PRO A 646 53.71 -35.64 26.86
N ALA A 647 54.89 -35.07 27.15
CA ALA A 647 55.84 -35.60 28.13
C ALA A 647 55.33 -35.40 29.58
N PRO A 648 55.82 -36.14 30.60
CA PRO A 648 55.44 -35.91 32.01
C PRO A 648 56.15 -34.70 32.63
N CYS A 649 55.42 -33.77 33.28
CA CYS A 649 56.02 -32.60 33.94
C CYS A 649 56.78 -32.99 35.23
N ALA A 650 58.06 -32.58 35.38
CA ALA A 650 58.84 -32.77 36.61
C ALA A 650 58.54 -31.67 37.66
N ARG A 651 58.29 -32.06 38.93
CA ARG A 651 58.06 -31.15 40.08
C ARG A 651 59.33 -30.95 40.89
N TRP A 652 59.73 -29.71 41.19
CA TRP A 652 60.82 -29.39 42.13
C TRP A 652 60.41 -28.35 43.20
N PRO A 653 61.12 -28.29 44.36
CA PRO A 653 60.55 -27.96 45.67
C PRO A 653 60.84 -26.52 46.18
N ALA A 654 60.18 -26.15 47.28
CA ALA A 654 60.32 -24.87 48.00
C ALA A 654 61.60 -24.79 48.86
N PRO A 655 61.97 -23.58 49.34
CA PRO A 655 61.97 -23.44 50.79
C PRO A 655 61.35 -22.13 51.31
N ALA A 656 60.71 -22.26 52.46
CA ALA A 656 60.30 -21.18 53.35
C ALA A 656 61.29 -21.10 54.52
N LEU A 657 61.47 -19.90 55.11
CA LEU A 657 61.46 -19.62 56.56
C LEU A 657 61.92 -18.17 56.80
N GLY A 658 60.98 -17.29 57.15
CA GLY A 658 61.21 -15.89 57.50
C GLY A 658 59.93 -15.10 57.84
N ALA A 659 58.75 -15.61 57.44
CA ALA A 659 57.49 -14.85 57.51
C ALA A 659 56.65 -15.02 58.80
N ALA A 660 57.10 -15.79 59.80
CA ALA A 660 56.25 -16.14 60.94
C ALA A 660 56.16 -15.04 62.03
N ALA A 661 57.16 -14.17 62.18
CA ALA A 661 57.17 -13.15 63.24
C ALA A 661 56.40 -11.87 62.88
N ALA A 662 56.33 -11.50 61.59
CA ALA A 662 55.59 -10.33 61.12
C ALA A 662 54.07 -10.55 61.11
N LEU A 663 53.62 -11.80 61.01
CA LEU A 663 52.20 -12.14 60.97
C LEU A 663 51.52 -11.96 62.34
N ALA A 664 52.23 -12.19 63.44
CA ALA A 664 51.67 -12.08 64.78
C ALA A 664 51.36 -10.63 65.21
N THR A 665 52.21 -9.67 64.83
CA THR A 665 52.00 -8.23 65.11
C THR A 665 50.93 -7.62 64.19
N LEU A 666 50.84 -8.08 62.93
CA LEU A 666 49.75 -7.71 62.01
C LEU A 666 48.39 -8.27 62.44
N LEU A 667 48.34 -9.47 63.01
CA LEU A 667 47.11 -10.07 63.51
C LEU A 667 46.57 -9.37 64.77
N ALA A 668 47.44 -8.89 65.67
CA ALA A 668 47.03 -8.13 66.86
C ALA A 668 46.47 -6.73 66.50
N CYS A 669 47.09 -6.02 65.56
CA CYS A 669 46.55 -4.76 65.04
C CYS A 669 45.25 -4.98 64.24
N GLY A 670 45.17 -6.09 63.49
CA GLY A 670 43.98 -6.51 62.76
C GLY A 670 42.79 -6.83 63.67
N ALA A 671 43.03 -7.40 64.87
CA ALA A 671 41.98 -7.73 65.83
C ALA A 671 41.32 -6.48 66.46
N LEU A 672 42.12 -5.46 66.79
CA LEU A 672 41.62 -4.16 67.31
C LEU A 672 40.87 -3.37 66.23
N LEU A 673 41.37 -3.37 64.98
CA LEU A 673 40.66 -2.78 63.84
C LEU A 673 39.38 -3.55 63.51
N ALA A 674 39.35 -4.89 63.64
CA ALA A 674 38.17 -5.72 63.42
C ALA A 674 37.10 -5.51 64.50
N ALA A 675 37.47 -5.27 65.76
CA ALA A 675 36.54 -4.93 66.84
C ALA A 675 35.86 -3.56 66.61
N ALA A 676 36.64 -2.54 66.20
CA ALA A 676 36.10 -1.24 65.80
C ALA A 676 35.26 -1.31 64.51
N TRP A 677 35.64 -2.17 63.56
CA TRP A 677 34.88 -2.44 62.34
C TRP A 677 33.61 -3.27 62.58
N ARG A 678 33.39 -3.91 63.74
CA ARG A 678 32.15 -4.67 63.99
C ARG A 678 30.95 -3.81 64.44
N GLN A 679 31.16 -2.51 64.70
CA GLN A 679 30.09 -1.56 65.03
C GLN A 679 29.40 -1.06 63.73
N PRO A 680 28.15 -1.49 63.41
CA PRO A 680 27.51 -1.18 62.13
C PRO A 680 27.29 0.32 61.89
N GLY A 681 27.10 1.11 62.96
CA GLY A 681 26.91 2.56 62.88
C GLY A 681 28.17 3.35 62.51
N LEU A 682 29.36 2.88 62.93
CA LEU A 682 30.63 3.55 62.65
C LEU A 682 31.05 3.37 61.18
N ARG A 683 30.79 2.19 60.59
CA ARG A 683 31.07 1.89 59.17
C ARG A 683 30.26 2.76 58.21
N LEU A 684 28.97 2.97 58.50
CA LEU A 684 28.10 3.78 57.63
C LEU A 684 28.46 5.27 57.73
N ARG A 685 28.76 5.76 58.94
CA ARG A 685 29.21 7.15 59.17
C ARG A 685 30.56 7.44 58.51
N LEU A 686 31.53 6.52 58.59
CA LEU A 686 32.80 6.68 57.89
C LEU A 686 32.62 6.68 56.37
N LYS A 687 31.84 5.75 55.80
CA LYS A 687 31.59 5.70 54.34
C LYS A 687 30.88 6.95 53.83
N ALA A 688 29.84 7.42 54.53
CA ALA A 688 29.12 8.65 54.16
C ALA A 688 30.00 9.90 54.31
N ALA A 689 30.82 10.00 55.37
CA ALA A 689 31.74 11.11 55.59
C ALA A 689 32.89 11.13 54.56
N LEU A 690 33.44 9.97 54.21
CA LEU A 690 34.49 9.83 53.18
C LEU A 690 33.93 10.11 51.77
N HIS A 691 32.67 9.75 51.49
CA HIS A 691 32.01 10.08 50.21
C HIS A 691 31.78 11.60 50.05
N ARG A 692 31.39 12.30 51.12
CA ARG A 692 31.24 13.76 51.15
C ARG A 692 32.56 14.52 51.04
N ARG A 693 33.66 13.98 51.57
CA ARG A 693 35.00 14.60 51.54
C ARG A 693 35.84 14.28 50.30
N GLY A 694 35.34 13.48 49.37
CA GLY A 694 36.02 13.20 48.10
C GLY A 694 36.95 11.98 48.09
N TRP A 695 37.07 11.25 49.19
CA TRP A 695 38.12 10.24 49.41
C TRP A 695 37.70 8.80 49.02
N LEU A 696 36.44 8.61 48.64
CA LEU A 696 35.96 7.41 47.93
C LEU A 696 35.78 7.76 46.44
N PRO A 697 36.19 6.90 45.50
CA PRO A 697 35.99 7.16 44.07
C PRO A 697 34.48 7.17 43.78
N ALA A 698 33.95 8.35 43.45
CA ALA A 698 32.67 8.46 42.78
C ALA A 698 32.96 8.31 41.27
N GLN A 699 32.22 7.48 40.55
CA GLN A 699 32.38 7.37 39.09
C GLN A 699 32.22 8.77 38.48
N PRO A 700 33.24 9.33 37.82
CA PRO A 700 33.06 10.57 37.07
C PRO A 700 32.22 10.26 35.82
N GLU A 701 31.05 10.87 35.72
CA GLU A 701 30.21 10.82 34.51
C GLU A 701 30.39 12.15 33.75
N PRO A 702 31.20 12.20 32.66
CA PRO A 702 31.60 13.45 32.01
C PRO A 702 30.46 14.27 31.37
N GLU A 703 29.27 13.71 31.17
CA GLU A 703 28.10 14.44 30.61
C GLU A 703 27.23 15.14 31.67
N ASP A 704 27.35 14.78 32.95
CA ASP A 704 26.46 15.27 34.00
C ASP A 704 26.89 16.65 34.56
N ASP A 705 28.08 17.15 34.22
CA ASP A 705 28.59 18.47 34.66
C ASP A 705 27.86 19.66 34.02
N ALA A 706 27.23 19.47 32.86
CA ALA A 706 26.44 20.50 32.19
C ALA A 706 24.99 20.64 32.71
N ARG A 707 24.52 19.73 33.58
CA ARG A 707 23.13 19.74 34.07
C ARG A 707 22.87 20.81 35.13
N ARG A 708 21.70 21.44 35.03
CA ARG A 708 21.30 22.59 35.85
C ARG A 708 21.05 22.23 37.32
N PHE A 709 20.50 21.05 37.58
CA PHE A 709 20.14 20.60 38.92
C PHE A 709 20.87 19.32 39.33
N ASP A 710 21.13 19.19 40.63
CA ASP A 710 21.74 17.99 41.20
C ASP A 710 20.69 16.90 41.41
N VAL A 711 19.51 17.29 41.89
CA VAL A 711 18.42 16.36 42.19
C VAL A 711 17.08 16.98 41.82
N PHE A 712 16.26 16.26 41.06
CA PHE A 712 14.83 16.53 40.92
C PHE A 712 14.06 15.72 41.98
N VAL A 713 13.16 16.35 42.74
CA VAL A 713 12.32 15.64 43.71
C VAL A 713 10.91 15.55 43.16
N SER A 714 10.46 14.32 42.92
CA SER A 714 9.08 13.97 42.53
C SER A 714 8.29 13.56 43.77
N PHE A 715 7.16 14.21 44.00
CA PHE A 715 6.32 14.00 45.19
C PHE A 715 4.87 14.40 44.91
N SER A 716 3.93 13.95 45.75
CA SER A 716 2.55 14.42 45.67
C SER A 716 2.36 15.70 46.48
N HIS A 717 1.37 16.51 46.12
CA HIS A 717 1.07 17.73 46.88
C HIS A 717 0.75 17.45 48.37
N GLY A 718 0.19 16.26 48.67
CA GLY A 718 -0.05 15.82 50.05
C GLY A 718 1.23 15.60 50.88
N ASP A 719 2.38 15.41 50.23
CA ASP A 719 3.68 15.17 50.89
C ASP A 719 4.54 16.44 50.97
N GLU A 720 4.04 17.59 50.50
CA GLU A 720 4.83 18.82 50.35
C GLU A 720 5.46 19.28 51.67
N ARG A 721 4.77 19.10 52.80
CA ARG A 721 5.29 19.45 54.13
C ARG A 721 6.55 18.67 54.47
N PHE A 722 6.58 17.38 54.15
CA PHE A 722 7.78 16.55 54.33
C PHE A 722 8.87 16.97 53.34
N VAL A 723 8.52 17.21 52.08
CA VAL A 723 9.50 17.59 51.06
C VAL A 723 10.14 18.93 51.34
N ARG A 724 9.43 19.90 51.94
CA ARG A 724 10.03 21.15 52.42
C ARG A 724 11.10 20.91 53.49
N GLN A 725 10.89 19.96 54.40
CA GLN A 725 11.90 19.58 55.41
C GLN A 725 13.10 18.85 54.78
N LEU A 726 12.82 17.95 53.83
CA LEU A 726 13.84 17.24 53.06
C LEU A 726 14.71 18.22 52.28
N ALA A 727 14.07 19.15 51.55
CA ALA A 727 14.74 20.19 50.77
C ALA A 727 15.59 21.08 51.65
N ALA A 728 15.04 21.61 52.76
CA ALA A 728 15.78 22.44 53.70
C ALA A 728 17.06 21.77 54.21
N ARG A 729 17.07 20.44 54.41
CA ARG A 729 18.23 19.69 54.92
C ARG A 729 19.21 19.22 53.83
N LEU A 730 18.78 19.09 52.59
CA LEU A 730 19.66 18.82 51.45
C LEU A 730 20.30 20.12 50.91
N GLU A 731 19.59 21.23 51.01
CA GLU A 731 20.09 22.56 50.66
C GLU A 731 20.92 23.20 51.79
N SER A 732 20.88 22.64 53.02
CA SER A 732 21.73 23.06 54.14
C SER A 732 22.84 22.05 54.47
N GLY A 733 24.07 22.56 54.63
CA GLY A 733 25.24 21.77 54.99
C GLY A 733 26.51 22.20 54.24
N PRO A 734 27.68 21.59 54.54
CA PRO A 734 28.98 21.99 53.96
C PRO A 734 29.14 21.77 52.45
N ALA A 735 28.21 21.06 51.79
CA ALA A 735 28.15 20.87 50.34
C ALA A 735 26.68 20.77 49.91
N PRO A 736 25.99 21.90 49.68
CA PRO A 736 24.55 21.91 49.45
C PRO A 736 24.19 21.44 48.03
N TYR A 737 23.01 20.84 47.90
CA TYR A 737 22.46 20.34 46.64
C TYR A 737 21.61 21.40 45.92
N ARG A 738 21.68 21.44 44.59
CA ARG A 738 20.75 22.22 43.75
C ARG A 738 19.51 21.38 43.44
N LEU A 739 18.40 21.65 44.13
CA LEU A 739 17.16 20.89 43.94
C LEU A 739 16.25 21.54 42.87
N CYS A 740 15.59 20.71 42.06
CA CYS A 740 14.46 21.11 41.22
C CYS A 740 13.16 20.65 41.89
N LEU A 741 12.25 21.60 42.17
CA LEU A 741 10.99 21.37 42.87
C LEU A 741 9.84 21.98 42.07
N HIS A 742 8.78 21.21 41.82
CA HIS A 742 7.68 21.65 40.93
C HIS A 742 6.96 22.92 41.40
N TYR A 743 6.83 23.18 42.72
CA TYR A 743 6.22 24.43 43.22
C TYR A 743 7.12 25.68 43.12
N ARG A 744 8.42 25.51 42.83
CA ARG A 744 9.41 26.59 42.82
C ARG A 744 9.96 26.86 41.41
N ASP A 745 10.21 25.79 40.66
CA ASP A 745 11.04 25.82 39.45
C ASP A 745 10.25 25.62 38.15
N TRP A 746 8.94 25.32 38.22
CA TRP A 746 8.08 25.19 37.03
C TRP A 746 7.50 26.53 36.58
N ALA A 747 7.37 26.68 35.26
CA ALA A 747 6.75 27.85 34.66
C ALA A 747 5.22 27.78 34.85
N PRO A 748 4.57 28.84 35.38
CA PRO A 748 3.12 28.91 35.47
C PRO A 748 2.47 28.74 34.09
N GLY A 749 1.45 27.88 33.98
CA GLY A 749 0.70 27.65 32.73
C GLY A 749 1.36 26.73 31.69
N GLY A 750 2.56 26.22 31.93
CA GLY A 750 3.22 25.29 31.00
C GLY A 750 2.64 23.87 31.03
N TRP A 751 2.68 23.17 29.88
CA TRP A 751 2.18 21.79 29.76
C TRP A 751 2.95 20.83 30.66
N ILE A 752 2.27 20.31 31.68
CA ILE A 752 2.88 19.59 32.81
C ILE A 752 3.75 18.39 32.37
N PRO A 753 3.31 17.50 31.45
CA PRO A 753 4.16 16.38 31.01
C PRO A 753 5.50 16.81 30.38
N ALA A 754 5.52 17.92 29.63
CA ALA A 754 6.78 18.47 29.10
C ALA A 754 7.67 19.05 30.20
N GLN A 755 7.08 19.70 31.21
CA GLN A 755 7.83 20.24 32.35
C GLN A 755 8.44 19.13 33.22
N ILE A 756 7.73 18.01 33.38
CA ILE A 756 8.23 16.78 34.03
C ILE A 756 9.44 16.24 33.27
N ALA A 757 9.29 16.01 31.96
CA ALA A 757 10.34 15.45 31.14
C ALA A 757 11.57 16.38 31.05
N ALA A 758 11.38 17.70 31.07
CA ALA A 758 12.45 18.68 31.14
C ALA A 758 13.17 18.65 32.50
N SER A 759 12.43 18.57 33.61
CA SER A 759 12.98 18.56 34.98
C SER A 759 13.84 17.31 35.25
N VAL A 760 13.40 16.16 34.75
CA VAL A 760 14.15 14.89 34.84
C VAL A 760 15.43 14.96 33.99
N ARG A 761 15.37 15.48 32.75
CA ARG A 761 16.56 15.61 31.88
C ARG A 761 17.58 16.64 32.39
N ALA A 762 17.10 17.71 33.02
CA ALA A 762 17.93 18.79 33.56
C ALA A 762 18.60 18.44 34.90
N SER A 763 18.30 17.26 35.48
CA SER A 763 18.79 16.83 36.79
C SER A 763 19.72 15.62 36.72
N ARG A 764 20.66 15.51 37.65
CA ARG A 764 21.59 14.37 37.70
C ARG A 764 20.96 13.12 38.28
N ARG A 765 20.08 13.27 39.28
CA ARG A 765 19.25 12.20 39.83
C ARG A 765 17.83 12.64 40.09
N THR A 766 16.92 11.68 40.13
CA THR A 766 15.53 11.88 40.53
C THR A 766 15.26 11.14 41.83
N VAL A 767 14.75 11.85 42.84
CA VAL A 767 14.26 11.27 44.10
C VAL A 767 12.74 11.22 44.03
N ALA A 768 12.15 10.02 44.08
CA ALA A 768 10.71 9.84 44.17
C ALA A 768 10.31 9.58 45.62
N VAL A 769 9.51 10.47 46.20
CA VAL A 769 8.97 10.34 47.56
C VAL A 769 7.63 9.60 47.48
N VAL A 770 7.65 8.31 47.79
CA VAL A 770 6.51 7.41 47.63
C VAL A 770 5.77 7.25 48.97
N SER A 771 4.53 7.71 49.00
CA SER A 771 3.54 7.58 50.09
C SER A 771 2.20 7.09 49.54
N GLU A 772 1.22 6.85 50.42
CA GLU A 772 -0.16 6.57 49.98
C GLU A 772 -0.74 7.68 49.09
N HIS A 773 -0.41 8.94 49.38
CA HIS A 773 -0.82 10.10 48.56
C HIS A 773 -0.13 10.13 47.20
N PHE A 774 1.14 9.73 47.13
CA PHE A 774 1.88 9.58 45.87
C PHE A 774 1.25 8.54 44.94
N LEU A 775 0.86 7.38 45.47
CA LEU A 775 0.27 6.30 44.68
C LEU A 775 -1.15 6.61 44.18
N ARG A 776 -1.87 7.53 44.84
CA ARG A 776 -3.19 8.02 44.40
C ARG A 776 -3.10 9.18 43.41
N SER A 777 -1.98 9.89 43.33
CA SER A 777 -1.79 11.02 42.43
C SER A 777 -1.43 10.56 41.01
N SER A 778 -2.29 10.88 40.03
CA SER A 778 -2.05 10.61 38.61
C SER A 778 -0.79 11.32 38.09
N TRP A 779 -0.52 12.52 38.57
CA TRP A 779 0.63 13.33 38.17
C TRP A 779 1.95 12.80 38.73
N ALA A 780 1.99 12.46 40.03
CA ALA A 780 3.20 11.92 40.66
C ALA A 780 3.59 10.54 40.07
N ARG A 781 2.57 9.76 39.64
CA ARG A 781 2.79 8.51 38.89
C ARG A 781 3.36 8.73 37.50
N ALA A 782 2.91 9.77 36.78
CA ALA A 782 3.46 10.12 35.48
C ALA A 782 4.94 10.58 35.60
N GLU A 783 5.27 11.36 36.64
CA GLU A 783 6.65 11.76 36.96
C GLU A 783 7.57 10.56 37.22
N PHE A 784 7.09 9.60 38.03
CA PHE A 784 7.80 8.36 38.30
C PHE A 784 8.01 7.53 37.02
N GLN A 785 7.00 7.43 36.16
CA GLN A 785 7.07 6.67 34.92
C GLN A 785 8.08 7.25 33.94
N GLU A 786 8.13 8.57 33.77
CA GLU A 786 9.11 9.24 32.93
C GLU A 786 10.54 9.08 33.48
N ALA A 787 10.74 9.25 34.78
CA ALA A 787 12.04 9.05 35.42
C ALA A 787 12.52 7.59 35.33
N HIS A 788 11.61 6.63 35.48
CA HIS A 788 11.90 5.19 35.31
C HIS A 788 12.19 4.83 33.85
N ALA A 789 11.42 5.36 32.89
CA ALA A 789 11.64 5.16 31.46
C ALA A 789 12.97 5.74 30.99
N LEU A 790 13.36 6.91 31.50
CA LEU A 790 14.67 7.51 31.21
C LEU A 790 15.82 6.72 31.86
N ALA A 791 15.66 6.26 33.11
CA ALA A 791 16.66 5.41 33.78
C ALA A 791 16.88 4.07 33.05
N LEU A 792 15.82 3.49 32.46
CA LEU A 792 15.90 2.32 31.59
C LEU A 792 16.57 2.63 30.25
N ARG A 793 16.25 3.77 29.62
CA ARG A 793 16.85 4.23 28.35
C ARG A 793 18.35 4.52 28.46
N ASP A 794 18.77 5.17 29.54
CA ASP A 794 20.18 5.53 29.78
C ASP A 794 20.99 4.33 30.32
N ALA A 795 20.34 3.20 30.61
CA ALA A 795 20.92 2.00 31.24
C ALA A 795 21.65 2.29 32.57
N ARG A 796 21.24 3.33 33.31
CA ARG A 796 21.86 3.78 34.56
C ARG A 796 20.80 4.02 35.65
N PRO A 797 20.99 3.53 36.89
CA PRO A 797 20.04 3.72 37.98
C PRO A 797 20.10 5.17 38.50
N ARG A 798 19.29 6.04 37.90
CA ARG A 798 19.20 7.48 38.22
C ARG A 798 18.05 7.84 39.17
N LEU A 799 17.23 6.85 39.51
CA LEU A 799 16.03 6.99 40.34
C LEU A 799 16.27 6.44 41.75
N VAL A 800 16.11 7.29 42.76
CA VAL A 800 16.19 6.93 44.19
C VAL A 800 14.79 7.00 44.79
N VAL A 801 14.32 5.92 45.42
CA VAL A 801 12.99 5.88 46.02
C VAL A 801 13.08 6.09 47.54
N VAL A 802 12.32 7.05 48.05
CA VAL A 802 12.13 7.31 49.48
C VAL A 802 10.71 6.89 49.87
N LEU A 803 10.58 5.89 50.74
CA LEU A 803 9.26 5.42 51.22
C LEU A 803 8.89 6.12 52.54
N LEU A 804 7.74 6.80 52.57
CA LEU A 804 7.22 7.45 53.77
C LEU A 804 6.42 6.50 54.67
N ASP A 805 5.72 5.55 54.05
CA ASP A 805 4.86 4.58 54.73
C ASP A 805 5.45 3.16 54.68
N ASP A 806 4.88 2.24 55.46
CA ASP A 806 5.35 0.84 55.47
C ASP A 806 5.07 0.15 54.12
N PRO A 807 6.07 -0.45 53.45
CA PRO A 807 5.88 -1.11 52.14
C PRO A 807 4.86 -2.25 52.16
N GLN A 808 4.59 -2.86 53.32
CA GLN A 808 3.55 -3.90 53.44
C GLN A 808 2.13 -3.35 53.50
N ARG A 809 1.97 -2.05 53.80
CA ARG A 809 0.67 -1.36 53.90
C ARG A 809 0.35 -0.48 52.69
N LEU A 810 1.32 -0.23 51.82
CA LEU A 810 1.14 0.55 50.60
C LEU A 810 0.55 -0.31 49.46
N PRO A 811 -0.48 0.17 48.74
CA PRO A 811 -1.03 -0.51 47.57
C PRO A 811 -0.11 -0.34 46.35
N LEU A 812 1.04 -1.02 46.38
CA LEU A 812 2.06 -0.95 45.32
C LEU A 812 1.64 -1.76 44.09
N ASP A 813 1.75 -1.17 42.90
CA ASP A 813 1.54 -1.88 41.64
C ASP A 813 2.70 -2.86 41.34
N ASP A 814 2.46 -3.84 40.45
CA ASP A 814 3.45 -4.90 40.16
C ASP A 814 4.76 -4.37 39.57
N ARG A 815 4.76 -3.15 39.02
CA ARG A 815 5.96 -2.49 38.49
C ARG A 815 6.81 -1.93 39.61
N LEU A 816 6.22 -1.14 40.51
CA LEU A 816 6.92 -0.57 41.66
C LEU A 816 7.36 -1.66 42.64
N ARG A 817 6.56 -2.72 42.83
CA ARG A 817 6.92 -3.90 43.62
C ARG A 817 8.18 -4.59 43.06
N ARG A 818 8.26 -4.78 41.75
CA ARG A 818 9.47 -5.32 41.09
C ARG A 818 10.66 -4.38 41.17
N TYR A 819 10.44 -3.07 41.06
CA TYR A 819 11.51 -2.08 41.20
C TYR A 819 12.11 -2.11 42.61
N LEU A 820 11.28 -2.10 43.64
CA LEU A 820 11.71 -2.17 45.05
C LEU A 820 12.37 -3.51 45.40
N ALA A 821 11.97 -4.62 44.75
CA ALA A 821 12.61 -5.92 44.93
C ALA A 821 14.02 -6.02 44.33
N THR A 822 14.34 -5.16 43.36
CA THR A 822 15.59 -5.24 42.58
C THR A 822 16.52 -4.03 42.76
N ASN A 823 16.06 -2.94 43.39
CA ASN A 823 16.80 -1.70 43.57
C ASN A 823 16.77 -1.20 45.01
N THR A 824 17.79 -0.43 45.40
CA THR A 824 17.91 0.13 46.75
C THR A 824 16.91 1.26 46.96
N TYR A 825 16.06 1.15 47.99
CA TYR A 825 15.18 2.22 48.45
C TYR A 825 15.56 2.64 49.89
N VAL A 826 15.16 3.85 50.28
CA VAL A 826 15.43 4.39 51.62
C VAL A 826 14.09 4.62 52.33
N ARG A 827 13.93 4.06 53.53
CA ARG A 827 12.68 4.16 54.31
C ARG A 827 12.77 5.30 55.33
N TRP A 828 11.75 6.15 55.37
CA TRP A 828 11.59 7.18 56.39
C TRP A 828 11.34 6.55 57.77
N GLY A 829 11.98 7.10 58.80
CA GLY A 829 12.00 6.52 60.15
C GLY A 829 13.10 5.47 60.39
N ASP A 830 13.89 5.10 59.37
CA ASP A 830 15.12 4.34 59.57
C ASP A 830 16.14 5.20 60.37
N PRO A 831 16.74 4.68 61.46
CA PRO A 831 17.74 5.41 62.25
C PRO A 831 18.93 5.95 61.42
N TRP A 832 19.17 5.39 60.23
CA TRP A 832 20.25 5.74 59.30
C TRP A 832 19.76 6.34 57.98
N PHE A 833 18.52 6.85 57.95
CA PHE A 833 17.89 7.40 56.75
C PHE A 833 18.79 8.38 55.98
N TRP A 834 19.38 9.34 56.68
CA TRP A 834 20.16 10.42 56.07
C TRP A 834 21.45 9.89 55.45
N GLU A 835 22.18 9.03 56.17
CA GLU A 835 23.42 8.43 55.69
C GLU A 835 23.19 7.57 54.45
N LYS A 836 22.08 6.81 54.40
CA LYS A 836 21.71 6.01 53.23
C LYS A 836 21.31 6.88 52.05
N LEU A 837 20.57 7.97 52.28
CA LEU A 837 20.17 8.90 51.23
C LEU A 837 21.38 9.63 50.61
N TYR A 838 22.32 10.12 51.42
CA TYR A 838 23.52 10.78 50.91
C TYR A 838 24.46 9.85 50.12
N LEU A 839 24.46 8.55 50.41
CA LEU A 839 25.19 7.55 49.62
C LEU A 839 24.52 7.25 48.27
N ALA A 840 23.21 7.45 48.15
CA ALA A 840 22.45 7.23 46.93
C ALA A 840 22.40 8.46 45.99
N LEU A 841 22.79 9.64 46.50
CA LEU A 841 22.78 10.91 45.78
C LEU A 841 24.18 11.28 45.25
N PRO A 842 24.27 12.09 44.17
CA PRO A 842 25.55 12.62 43.67
C PRO A 842 26.19 13.58 44.70
N ARG A 843 27.41 14.06 44.46
CA ARG A 843 27.99 15.12 45.30
C ARG A 843 27.34 16.46 44.99
N GLY A 844 26.86 17.18 46.01
CA GLY A 844 26.30 18.53 45.85
C GLY A 844 27.35 19.53 45.36
N ARG A 845 26.97 20.38 44.39
CA ARG A 845 27.90 21.31 43.72
C ARG A 845 27.99 22.70 44.36
N GLY A 846 27.26 22.98 45.44
CA GLY A 846 27.24 24.31 46.05
C GLY A 846 26.33 25.32 45.31
N PRO A 847 26.11 26.52 45.87
CA PRO A 847 25.30 27.56 45.23
C PRO A 847 25.92 28.02 43.88
N ALA A 848 25.07 28.43 42.94
CA ALA A 848 25.53 28.93 41.64
C ALA A 848 26.18 30.32 41.78
N PRO A 849 27.21 30.66 40.98
CA PRO A 849 27.62 32.06 40.84
C PRO A 849 26.46 32.89 40.26
N PRO A 850 26.34 34.18 40.62
CA PRO A 850 25.25 35.03 40.12
C PRO A 850 25.29 35.13 38.60
N SER A 851 24.15 34.87 37.95
CA SER A 851 24.00 34.84 36.50
C SER A 851 24.19 36.23 35.88
N ALA A 852 25.06 36.35 34.88
CA ALA A 852 24.98 37.42 33.90
C ALA A 852 23.71 37.24 33.05
N ALA A 853 23.01 38.36 32.79
CA ALA A 853 21.79 38.45 31.99
C ALA A 853 21.99 37.92 30.55
N PRO A 854 20.91 37.52 29.83
CA PRO A 854 21.03 37.01 28.47
C PRO A 854 21.30 38.16 27.48
N PRO A 855 22.10 37.96 26.41
CA PRO A 855 22.17 38.93 25.32
C PRO A 855 20.97 38.78 24.39
N ALA A 856 20.48 39.91 23.91
CA ALA A 856 19.41 40.04 22.94
C ALA A 856 19.87 39.62 21.52
N THR A 857 18.96 38.94 20.83
CA THR A 857 18.74 38.79 19.37
C THR A 857 19.76 39.33 18.35
N THR A 858 20.06 38.49 17.35
CA THR A 858 20.15 38.93 15.94
C THR A 858 19.53 37.89 15.01
N LEU A 859 18.55 38.34 14.22
CA LEU A 859 18.00 37.66 13.05
C LEU A 859 19.03 37.62 11.91
N ALA A 860 19.07 36.51 11.16
CA ALA A 860 19.35 36.53 9.72
C ALA A 860 18.67 35.34 9.02
N SER A 861 18.05 35.69 7.90
CA SER A 861 17.20 34.96 6.95
C SER A 861 17.84 33.76 6.23
N GLY A 862 17.01 32.80 5.80
CA GLY A 862 17.31 32.01 4.60
C GLY A 862 16.62 30.64 4.45
N ALA A 863 15.44 30.65 3.80
CA ALA A 863 14.83 29.57 3.03
C ALA A 863 14.30 28.29 3.73
N ALA A 864 12.96 28.24 3.88
CA ALA A 864 12.13 27.03 3.87
C ALA A 864 11.57 26.79 2.44
N PRO A 865 11.09 25.59 2.09
CA PRO A 865 9.63 25.38 2.11
C PRO A 865 9.22 23.91 2.43
N PRO A 866 7.93 23.53 2.38
CA PRO A 866 6.90 23.95 3.34
C PRO A 866 6.18 22.72 3.95
N LEU A 867 5.51 22.89 5.08
CA LEU A 867 4.23 22.24 5.40
C LEU A 867 3.57 22.99 6.57
N ASP A 868 2.76 23.97 6.17
CA ASP A 868 1.59 24.51 6.87
C ASP A 868 0.58 23.35 7.10
N LYS A 869 0.13 23.13 8.34
CA LYS A 869 -1.07 23.68 9.01
C LYS A 869 -2.41 23.07 8.58
N SER A 870 -2.99 22.35 9.53
CA SER A 870 -4.41 22.38 9.89
C SER A 870 -4.50 22.36 11.44
N SER A 871 -4.84 23.51 12.04
CA SER A 871 -6.09 23.78 12.80
C SER A 871 -6.24 22.93 14.08
N ALA A 872 -6.19 23.45 15.31
CA ALA A 872 -7.02 24.48 15.96
C ALA A 872 -8.52 24.19 15.93
N ALA A 873 -9.11 24.18 17.14
CA ALA A 873 -10.54 24.13 17.53
C ALA A 873 -11.26 22.82 17.16
N MET A 874 -11.77 22.06 18.14
CA MET A 874 -13.03 22.30 18.86
C MET A 874 -13.01 21.42 20.13
N ASP A 875 -13.69 21.67 21.25
CA ASP A 875 -14.69 22.65 21.62
C ASP A 875 -14.81 22.69 23.15
N GLY A 876 -15.21 23.85 23.68
CA GLY A 876 -16.01 23.85 24.90
C GLY A 876 -17.40 23.32 24.56
N GLU A 877 -17.91 22.39 25.36
CA GLU A 877 -19.35 22.15 25.42
C GLU A 877 -19.92 22.73 26.71
N ASP A 878 -20.83 23.65 26.46
CA ASP A 878 -21.78 24.26 27.35
C ASP A 878 -22.54 23.21 28.18
N SER A 879 -22.50 23.43 29.48
CA SER A 879 -23.69 23.38 30.31
C SER A 879 -24.79 24.27 29.71
N THR A 880 -25.94 23.71 29.36
CA THR A 880 -27.25 24.30 29.72
C THR A 880 -28.38 23.33 29.42
N LEU A 881 -28.91 22.78 30.51
CA LEU A 881 -30.26 22.23 30.57
C LEU A 881 -31.27 23.37 30.37
N ILE A 882 -32.31 23.02 29.61
CA ILE A 882 -33.51 23.77 29.23
C ILE A 882 -34.22 24.40 30.45
N PRO A 883 -34.77 25.64 30.35
CA PRO A 883 -35.58 26.24 31.40
C PRO A 883 -37.09 25.96 31.24
N LEU A 884 -37.71 25.70 32.40
CA LEU A 884 -39.00 26.21 32.92
C LEU A 884 -40.26 26.16 32.04
N THR A 885 -41.29 25.42 32.50
CA THR A 885 -42.45 26.00 33.24
C THR A 885 -43.47 24.90 33.61
N PRO A 886 -44.21 25.05 34.72
CA PRO A 886 -45.39 24.26 35.04
C PRO A 886 -46.69 25.04 34.80
N ALA A 887 -47.78 24.33 34.46
CA ALA A 887 -49.15 24.73 34.78
C ALA A 887 -50.01 23.45 34.89
N PRO A 888 -50.94 23.40 35.85
CA PRO A 888 -52.29 23.85 35.50
C PRO A 888 -52.91 24.80 36.54
N ALA A 889 -53.48 25.90 36.04
CA ALA A 889 -54.73 26.57 36.44
C ALA A 889 -54.89 27.81 35.56
#